data_AF-A0A9Q0AL08-F1
#
_entry.id   AF-A0A9Q0AL08-F1
#
_cell.length_a   1.000
_cell.length_b   1.000
_cell.length_c   1.000
_cell.angle_alpha   90.00
_cell.angle_beta   90.00
_cell.angle_gamma   90.00
#
_symmetry.space_group_name_H-M   'P 1'
#
loop_
_entity.id
_entity.type
_entity.pdbx_description
1 polymer ?
#
loop_
_entity_poly.entity_id
_entity_poly.type
_entity_poly.pdbx_seq_one_letter_code
_entity_poly.pdbx_strand_id
1 'polypeptide(L)'
;MSHDDARVGRGMECPFRPGSTSIPSSAPKHNDQNIKEEDLVPIPQPPVHWFTRNMPEIEPAFPARSNWRLAAMYGDIVKLDLVKETVVIVSSHELANEVYDETRFEKHVAGGLKVLRDVLGAGLFTAYPGEHSWETAHRILMPAFGPIAIKKMFPQMQDIISQLVLRWDRLGTDNEIHRLAFDTIALCGFSYRFNSFYRDNTHPFAQQMAETLIEAGKRANRTAIENSMRIFSAEETKKNVQAMWKLCDELVADRRRNPKPEVNDILNAMLNREDPETGEKMSDESIRFNMLTFLIAGHETTSGALSFLFYNFLRNPKTFQKAQEEVDRVVGDNILDARHIPQLKYVEVCIRETLRVLGPITQNQVHAKEDTIVGGKYKVTKDMTIRVNLRGIHHDARVWGPDAEEFRPERMLEGGFEKAPRNAWKPFGNGERACIGRSLAEQEMVMTTTMILQRFQVHMVDPSYDLHLKSTLTVKPADFKIKVSRRPNKDALVGIPGSVPASAKEGIQKKQPGYRFGVSASKNPLLILYGSNAGTCKYMAEDLQTMAKERGLNPTVETMDEATEHLPTDQPVAIISPSYEGKPADNARKFVAWVESLKSGALNNVKFSVFGVGNSDWATTFHKIPKLLDQSMPKLGAKAFMPAGFADVKEDLVGPWEDWRDDLLSSIGDEKHPAQAPELGVKIEKPSMANKLAGAEVSEAMVKSNVEIASAEMGSAKRHMEVELPQGMSYEPGDYIVVLPTNPPNTVKRAVRRFNLNLDDVITVSGTSKEFLTGSGPATVLDILASRVELGTPASKRQTQMIAQSASDGDKDRLMAFASSDSNFNAEVISKRKSVLDLLEDFPSSKLSLAQYLDMLKPLAPRQYSISSSPLASEFKQTVGNTEGQLSPVVASITYDVHEAPSRSGNNRTFYGVASTYLASRGSGSKIRCFVRRSNTGFHLPSDPSTPIIMIAAGTGLAPFRGFVQERACVIEHNHAEKKLAPALLYFGCRDADKDFLYRKELEEWEKLGAVSLRPVFSRHGPQGCHKYVYERMWDEREEARRLFLEGGKIYVCGSALKLAKSAADVSMRIWLEKHPGKTEKDARDWLDGIREVRYVSDVFD
;
A
#
# COMPACT_ATOMS: atom_id res chain seq x y z
N MET A 1 -11.10 -30.37 -51.62
CA MET A 1 -12.08 -29.30 -51.31
C MET A 1 -11.86 -28.98 -49.83
N SER A 2 -10.84 -28.20 -49.41
CA SER A 2 -10.44 -26.82 -49.80
C SER A 2 -11.61 -25.85 -49.66
N HIS A 3 -11.58 -24.79 -48.85
CA HIS A 3 -10.45 -23.94 -48.39
C HIS A 3 -10.38 -23.84 -46.83
N ASP A 4 -9.29 -23.49 -46.12
CA ASP A 4 -8.22 -22.47 -46.28
C ASP A 4 -8.75 -21.01 -46.20
N ASP A 5 -8.15 -20.01 -45.53
CA ASP A 5 -7.06 -19.97 -44.54
C ASP A 5 -7.10 -18.61 -43.77
N ALA A 6 -6.41 -18.52 -42.62
CA ALA A 6 -5.85 -17.35 -41.93
C ALA A 6 -6.64 -16.01 -41.75
N ARG A 7 -6.80 -15.59 -40.49
CA ARG A 7 -6.01 -14.46 -39.90
C ARG A 7 -6.25 -14.22 -38.40
N VAL A 8 -5.19 -14.40 -37.61
CA VAL A 8 -5.02 -13.84 -36.26
C VAL A 8 -4.07 -12.64 -36.36
N GLY A 9 -4.29 -11.60 -35.54
CA GLY A 9 -3.24 -10.64 -35.16
C GLY A 9 -3.24 -9.28 -35.86
N ARG A 10 -3.74 -8.26 -35.16
CA ARG A 10 -3.15 -6.91 -35.12
C ARG A 10 -3.74 -6.11 -33.94
N GLY A 11 -2.90 -5.48 -33.13
CA GLY A 11 -3.35 -4.50 -32.14
C GLY A 11 -3.85 -3.23 -32.83
N MET A 12 -4.71 -2.45 -32.14
CA MET A 12 -5.15 -1.15 -32.65
C MET A 12 -4.02 -0.11 -32.50
N GLU A 13 -3.16 -0.03 -33.51
CA GLU A 13 -2.46 1.22 -33.80
C GLU A 13 -3.50 2.30 -34.17
N CYS A 14 -3.32 3.52 -33.66
CA CYS A 14 -4.12 4.67 -34.09
C CYS A 14 -3.85 4.95 -35.58
N PRO A 15 -4.86 4.96 -36.46
CA PRO A 15 -4.66 5.07 -37.91
C PRO A 15 -4.31 6.48 -38.39
N PHE A 16 -4.10 7.44 -37.49
CA PHE A 16 -3.66 8.81 -37.81
C PHE A 16 -2.45 9.20 -36.96
N ARG A 17 -1.25 9.13 -37.55
CA ARG A 17 -0.17 10.07 -37.22
C ARG A 17 -0.48 11.39 -37.93
N PRO A 18 -0.69 12.51 -37.23
CA PRO A 18 -0.70 13.82 -37.88
C PRO A 18 0.69 14.07 -38.47
N GLY A 19 0.78 14.19 -39.79
CA GLY A 19 1.97 14.73 -40.43
C GLY A 19 2.18 16.16 -39.95
N SER A 20 3.44 16.55 -39.71
CA SER A 20 3.79 17.88 -39.22
C SER A 20 3.48 18.97 -40.26
N THR A 21 2.29 19.57 -40.18
CA THR A 21 1.97 20.83 -40.88
C THR A 21 1.99 21.98 -39.88
N SER A 22 3.05 22.78 -39.94
CA SER A 22 3.20 24.01 -39.16
C SER A 22 2.17 25.06 -39.59
N ILE A 23 1.21 25.38 -38.72
CA ILE A 23 0.40 26.60 -38.83
C ILE A 23 1.16 27.72 -38.09
N PRO A 24 1.34 28.93 -38.67
CA PRO A 24 2.15 29.97 -38.05
C PRO A 24 1.58 30.47 -36.72
N SER A 25 2.45 30.59 -35.71
CA SER A 25 2.14 31.23 -34.44
C SER A 25 2.25 32.75 -34.58
N SER A 26 1.11 33.45 -34.58
CA SER A 26 1.04 34.89 -34.31
C SER A 26 -0.36 35.27 -33.82
N ALA A 27 -0.49 35.58 -32.53
CA ALA A 27 -1.76 35.98 -31.93
C ALA A 27 -2.12 37.45 -32.25
N PRO A 28 -3.36 37.76 -32.69
CA PRO A 28 -3.91 39.10 -32.59
C PRO A 28 -4.30 39.41 -31.14
N LYS A 29 -4.20 40.67 -30.72
CA LYS A 29 -4.75 41.12 -29.42
C LYS A 29 -6.26 41.38 -29.58
N HIS A 30 -7.06 40.90 -28.61
CA HIS A 30 -8.50 41.14 -28.60
C HIS A 30 -8.84 42.63 -28.46
N ASN A 31 -9.84 43.04 -29.23
CA ASN A 31 -10.62 44.26 -29.02
C ASN A 31 -12.02 43.96 -29.56
N ASP A 32 -13.04 43.84 -28.70
CA ASP A 32 -14.38 43.29 -29.04
C ASP A 32 -15.28 44.27 -29.84
N GLN A 33 -14.71 45.05 -30.75
CA GLN A 33 -15.43 46.02 -31.57
C GLN A 33 -14.98 45.94 -33.05
N ASN A 34 -15.94 45.68 -33.94
CA ASN A 34 -15.82 45.52 -35.41
C ASN A 34 -15.38 44.15 -35.96
N ILE A 35 -15.91 43.04 -35.43
CA ILE A 35 -16.06 41.81 -36.23
C ILE A 35 -17.38 41.93 -36.99
N LYS A 36 -17.35 41.85 -38.33
CA LYS A 36 -18.59 41.88 -39.13
C LYS A 36 -19.27 40.51 -39.07
N GLU A 37 -20.59 40.46 -39.23
CA GLU A 37 -21.32 39.18 -39.28
C GLU A 37 -20.89 38.29 -40.47
N GLU A 38 -20.32 38.92 -41.52
CA GLU A 38 -19.68 38.28 -42.67
C GLU A 38 -18.38 37.49 -42.32
N ASP A 39 -17.68 37.88 -41.25
CA ASP A 39 -16.40 37.27 -40.82
C ASP A 39 -16.62 36.08 -39.86
N LEU A 40 -17.87 35.82 -39.44
CA LEU A 40 -18.20 34.76 -38.49
C LEU A 40 -18.23 33.38 -39.15
N VAL A 41 -17.57 32.41 -38.51
CA VAL A 41 -17.49 31.04 -39.01
C VAL A 41 -18.49 30.16 -38.23
N PRO A 42 -19.31 29.32 -38.91
CA PRO A 42 -20.15 28.35 -38.23
C PRO A 42 -19.31 27.39 -37.37
N ILE A 43 -19.76 27.12 -36.14
CA ILE A 43 -19.12 26.09 -35.31
C ILE A 43 -19.27 24.72 -36.00
N PRO A 44 -18.18 23.94 -36.19
CA PRO A 44 -18.24 22.60 -36.75
C PRO A 44 -19.25 21.71 -36.03
N GLN A 45 -20.04 20.94 -36.77
CA GLN A 45 -21.07 20.05 -36.21
C GLN A 45 -21.17 18.72 -36.98
N PRO A 46 -21.47 17.60 -36.31
CA PRO A 46 -21.80 16.35 -36.98
C PRO A 46 -23.16 16.44 -37.70
N PRO A 47 -23.40 15.60 -38.73
CA PRO A 47 -24.67 15.55 -39.44
C PRO A 47 -25.87 15.40 -38.49
N VAL A 48 -26.89 16.24 -38.66
CA VAL A 48 -28.07 16.27 -37.78
C VAL A 48 -29.13 15.29 -38.29
N HIS A 49 -29.48 14.28 -37.50
CA HIS A 49 -30.54 13.35 -37.86
C HIS A 49 -31.94 13.96 -37.64
N TRP A 50 -32.89 13.66 -38.54
CA TRP A 50 -34.21 14.29 -38.56
C TRP A 50 -34.99 14.18 -37.23
N PHE A 51 -35.05 12.98 -36.63
CA PHE A 51 -35.83 12.73 -35.40
C PHE A 51 -34.99 12.78 -34.11
N THR A 52 -33.71 12.46 -34.18
CA THR A 52 -32.82 12.29 -33.00
C THR A 52 -31.77 13.40 -32.89
N ARG A 53 -31.69 14.31 -33.85
CA ARG A 53 -30.65 15.35 -33.97
C ARG A 53 -29.25 14.76 -33.83
N ASN A 54 -28.38 15.29 -32.97
CA ASN A 54 -27.06 14.69 -32.68
C ASN A 54 -27.05 13.76 -31.45
N MET A 55 -28.21 13.33 -30.92
CA MET A 55 -28.25 12.35 -29.81
C MET A 55 -27.47 11.05 -30.09
N PRO A 56 -27.46 10.47 -31.32
CA PRO A 56 -26.70 9.25 -31.61
C PRO A 56 -25.18 9.40 -31.49
N GLU A 57 -24.65 10.64 -31.50
CA GLU A 57 -23.22 10.89 -31.32
C GLU A 57 -22.77 10.68 -29.86
N ILE A 58 -23.70 10.72 -28.90
CA ILE A 58 -23.44 10.60 -27.46
C ILE A 58 -23.64 9.15 -27.01
N GLU A 59 -22.57 8.48 -26.59
CA GLU A 59 -22.61 7.16 -25.97
C GLU A 59 -23.27 7.26 -24.58
N PRO A 60 -24.47 6.71 -24.35
CA PRO A 60 -25.20 6.93 -23.09
C PRO A 60 -24.52 6.30 -21.86
N ALA A 61 -23.69 5.28 -22.09
CA ALA A 61 -22.90 4.60 -21.06
C ALA A 61 -21.65 5.38 -20.65
N PHE A 62 -21.09 6.22 -21.53
CA PHE A 62 -19.92 7.04 -21.22
C PHE A 62 -19.86 8.34 -22.06
N PRO A 63 -20.68 9.36 -21.74
CA PRO A 63 -20.81 10.56 -22.58
C PRO A 63 -19.51 11.34 -22.82
N ALA A 64 -18.54 11.30 -21.89
CA ALA A 64 -17.28 12.01 -22.07
C ALA A 64 -16.40 11.40 -23.18
N ARG A 65 -16.50 10.08 -23.44
CA ARG A 65 -15.79 9.44 -24.57
C ARG A 65 -16.27 10.01 -25.90
N SER A 66 -17.57 10.29 -26.04
CA SER A 66 -18.11 10.98 -27.21
C SER A 66 -17.52 12.37 -27.37
N ASN A 67 -17.38 13.16 -26.30
CA ASN A 67 -16.72 14.48 -26.38
C ASN A 67 -15.28 14.36 -26.92
N TRP A 68 -14.53 13.35 -26.47
CA TRP A 68 -13.14 13.10 -26.93
C TRP A 68 -13.10 12.70 -28.41
N ARG A 69 -13.97 11.78 -28.84
CA ARG A 69 -14.10 11.38 -30.25
C ARG A 69 -14.48 12.57 -31.14
N LEU A 70 -15.45 13.38 -30.72
CA LEU A 70 -15.92 14.54 -31.47
C LEU A 70 -14.84 15.60 -31.61
N ALA A 71 -14.06 15.87 -30.55
CA ALA A 71 -12.91 16.77 -30.62
C ALA A 71 -11.86 16.27 -31.63
N ALA A 72 -11.56 14.97 -31.64
CA ALA A 72 -10.63 14.38 -32.61
C ALA A 72 -11.14 14.41 -34.06
N MET A 73 -12.45 14.43 -34.28
CA MET A 73 -13.07 14.47 -35.62
C MET A 73 -13.29 15.88 -36.17
N TYR A 74 -13.67 16.84 -35.32
CA TYR A 74 -14.15 18.17 -35.72
C TYR A 74 -13.27 19.33 -35.21
N GLY A 75 -12.26 19.03 -34.38
CA GLY A 75 -11.27 20.00 -33.90
C GLY A 75 -11.60 20.61 -32.53
N ASP A 76 -10.99 21.76 -32.27
CA ASP A 76 -10.97 22.43 -30.95
C ASP A 76 -12.36 22.85 -30.43
N ILE A 77 -13.35 23.01 -31.32
CA ILE A 77 -14.72 23.41 -30.98
C ILE A 77 -15.75 22.66 -31.82
N VAL A 78 -16.78 22.12 -31.17
CA VAL A 78 -17.83 21.31 -31.80
C VAL A 78 -19.20 21.72 -31.27
N LYS A 79 -20.17 21.92 -32.15
CA LYS A 79 -21.57 22.13 -31.80
C LYS A 79 -22.34 20.82 -31.90
N LEU A 80 -23.17 20.54 -30.90
CA LEU A 80 -24.16 19.47 -30.89
C LEU A 80 -25.55 20.07 -30.73
N ASP A 81 -26.43 19.76 -31.68
CA ASP A 81 -27.85 20.03 -31.57
C ASP A 81 -28.52 18.81 -30.90
N LEU A 82 -28.89 18.95 -29.62
CA LEU A 82 -29.57 17.90 -28.86
C LEU A 82 -31.06 18.23 -28.76
N VAL A 83 -31.90 17.21 -28.56
CA VAL A 83 -33.37 17.34 -28.57
C VAL A 83 -33.91 18.37 -27.54
N LYS A 84 -33.12 18.73 -26.51
CA LYS A 84 -33.52 19.68 -25.44
C LYS A 84 -32.64 20.94 -25.33
N GLU A 85 -31.45 20.96 -25.92
CA GLU A 85 -30.48 22.06 -25.79
C GLU A 85 -29.49 22.04 -26.97
N THR A 86 -28.98 23.20 -27.37
CA THR A 86 -27.75 23.28 -28.16
C THR A 86 -26.57 23.35 -27.21
N VAL A 87 -25.55 22.53 -27.47
CA VAL A 87 -24.34 22.43 -26.66
C VAL A 87 -23.12 22.70 -27.53
N VAL A 88 -22.20 23.51 -27.03
CA VAL A 88 -20.85 23.67 -27.59
C VAL A 88 -19.86 22.91 -26.73
N ILE A 89 -18.96 22.16 -27.35
CA ILE A 89 -17.83 21.50 -26.68
C ILE A 89 -16.58 22.26 -27.09
N VAL A 90 -15.78 22.73 -26.12
CA VAL A 90 -14.45 23.31 -26.36
C VAL A 90 -13.38 22.35 -25.81
N SER A 91 -12.32 22.14 -26.58
CA SER A 91 -11.27 21.15 -26.30
C SER A 91 -9.84 21.67 -26.38
N SER A 92 -9.60 22.94 -26.77
CA SER A 92 -8.28 23.56 -26.70
C SER A 92 -8.10 24.42 -25.46
N HIS A 93 -6.86 24.56 -24.99
CA HIS A 93 -6.53 25.47 -23.90
C HIS A 93 -6.92 26.92 -24.22
N GLU A 94 -6.67 27.37 -25.45
CA GLU A 94 -6.97 28.74 -25.91
C GLU A 94 -8.45 29.11 -25.71
N LEU A 95 -9.36 28.29 -26.26
CA LEU A 95 -10.80 28.52 -26.16
C LEU A 95 -11.32 28.29 -24.73
N ALA A 96 -10.76 27.31 -24.01
CA ALA A 96 -11.10 27.07 -22.62
C ALA A 96 -10.71 28.24 -21.71
N ASN A 97 -9.53 28.83 -21.92
CA ASN A 97 -9.07 30.00 -21.19
C ASN A 97 -9.97 31.21 -21.40
N GLU A 98 -10.52 31.39 -22.60
CA GLU A 98 -11.52 32.42 -22.89
C GLU A 98 -12.86 32.15 -22.18
N VAL A 99 -13.41 30.93 -22.26
CA VAL A 99 -14.70 30.62 -21.61
C VAL A 99 -14.63 30.47 -20.09
N TYR A 100 -13.44 30.59 -19.50
CA TYR A 100 -13.23 30.76 -18.06
C TYR A 100 -13.15 32.24 -17.62
N ASP A 101 -13.43 33.20 -18.50
CA ASP A 101 -13.66 34.60 -18.12
C ASP A 101 -15.02 34.76 -17.43
N GLU A 102 -15.00 34.88 -16.10
CA GLU A 102 -16.17 35.02 -15.24
C GLU A 102 -16.97 36.32 -15.46
N THR A 103 -16.42 37.29 -16.20
CA THR A 103 -17.18 38.48 -16.62
C THR A 103 -18.17 38.16 -17.75
N ARG A 104 -17.84 37.18 -18.61
CA ARG A 104 -18.60 36.79 -19.81
C ARG A 104 -19.37 35.48 -19.64
N PHE A 105 -18.86 34.58 -18.81
CA PHE A 105 -19.38 33.21 -18.63
C PHE A 105 -19.58 32.89 -17.15
N GLU A 106 -20.48 31.96 -16.83
CA GLU A 106 -20.61 31.44 -15.45
C GLU A 106 -21.08 29.99 -15.41
N LYS A 107 -20.92 29.33 -14.25
CA LYS A 107 -21.23 27.90 -14.04
C LYS A 107 -22.67 27.58 -14.46
N HIS A 108 -22.84 26.59 -15.33
CA HIS A 108 -24.16 26.09 -15.72
C HIS A 108 -24.49 24.78 -15.00
N VAL A 109 -25.67 24.72 -14.36
CA VAL A 109 -26.18 23.52 -13.65
C VAL A 109 -27.13 22.77 -14.58
N ALA A 110 -26.56 21.99 -15.50
CA ALA A 110 -27.28 21.21 -16.51
C ALA A 110 -27.01 19.70 -16.40
N GLY A 111 -27.70 18.91 -17.24
CA GLY A 111 -27.55 17.46 -17.32
C GLY A 111 -27.66 16.75 -15.95
N GLY A 112 -26.64 15.94 -15.62
CA GLY A 112 -26.59 15.19 -14.35
C GLY A 112 -26.63 16.05 -13.09
N LEU A 113 -26.09 17.27 -13.12
CA LEU A 113 -26.13 18.17 -11.95
C LEU A 113 -27.55 18.66 -11.66
N LYS A 114 -28.34 18.91 -12.70
CA LYS A 114 -29.76 19.28 -12.57
C LYS A 114 -30.59 18.14 -12.00
N VAL A 115 -30.27 16.89 -12.31
CA VAL A 115 -30.91 15.71 -11.71
C VAL A 115 -30.47 15.51 -10.26
N LEU A 116 -29.17 15.70 -9.96
CA LEU A 116 -28.63 15.55 -8.61
C LEU A 116 -29.15 16.62 -7.65
N ARG A 117 -29.64 17.76 -8.16
CA ARG A 117 -30.33 18.77 -7.36
C ARG A 117 -31.58 18.24 -6.64
N ASP A 118 -32.25 17.20 -7.16
CA ASP A 118 -33.35 16.51 -6.45
C ASP A 118 -32.88 15.86 -5.12
N VAL A 119 -31.57 15.67 -4.95
CA VAL A 119 -30.92 15.04 -3.78
C VAL A 119 -30.21 16.06 -2.90
N LEU A 120 -29.49 16.99 -3.54
CA LEU A 120 -28.59 17.96 -2.91
C LEU A 120 -29.18 19.37 -2.75
N GLY A 121 -30.38 19.64 -3.28
CA GLY A 121 -31.02 20.94 -3.22
C GLY A 121 -30.10 22.09 -3.65
N ALA A 122 -30.17 23.21 -2.95
CA ALA A 122 -29.29 24.36 -3.14
C ALA A 122 -27.93 24.24 -2.38
N GLY A 123 -27.37 23.03 -2.28
CA GLY A 123 -26.02 22.81 -1.76
C GLY A 123 -24.92 23.36 -2.67
N LEU A 124 -23.70 23.52 -2.14
CA LEU A 124 -22.56 24.16 -2.82
C LEU A 124 -22.29 23.68 -4.26
N PHE A 125 -22.61 22.41 -4.55
CA PHE A 125 -22.38 21.77 -5.85
C PHE A 125 -23.50 21.98 -6.87
N THR A 126 -24.77 22.03 -6.42
CA THR A 126 -25.99 22.03 -7.25
C THR A 126 -26.79 23.35 -7.20
N ALA A 127 -26.35 24.32 -6.41
CA ALA A 127 -26.93 25.65 -6.39
C ALA A 127 -26.72 26.39 -7.72
N TYR A 128 -27.74 27.09 -8.21
CA TYR A 128 -27.66 27.95 -9.39
C TYR A 128 -26.82 29.21 -9.08
N PRO A 129 -26.34 29.94 -10.11
CA PRO A 129 -25.85 31.31 -9.94
C PRO A 129 -26.89 32.21 -9.25
N GLY A 130 -26.44 33.11 -8.36
CA GLY A 130 -27.31 34.04 -7.63
C GLY A 130 -28.18 33.45 -6.51
N GLU A 131 -28.07 32.16 -6.16
CA GLU A 131 -28.80 31.61 -5.01
C GLU A 131 -28.12 32.01 -3.68
N HIS A 132 -28.77 32.87 -2.90
CA HIS A 132 -28.29 33.37 -1.60
C HIS A 132 -27.79 32.26 -0.65
N SER A 133 -28.51 31.13 -0.58
CA SER A 133 -28.11 29.98 0.25
C SER A 133 -26.74 29.38 -0.11
N TRP A 134 -26.30 29.54 -1.36
CA TRP A 134 -24.96 29.17 -1.81
C TRP A 134 -23.91 30.12 -1.24
N GLU A 135 -24.16 31.43 -1.29
CA GLU A 135 -23.24 32.46 -0.80
C GLU A 135 -23.04 32.36 0.71
N THR A 136 -24.14 32.29 1.46
CA THR A 136 -24.14 32.08 2.93
C THR A 136 -23.36 30.83 3.30
N ALA A 137 -23.63 29.70 2.63
CA ALA A 137 -22.91 28.45 2.88
C ALA A 137 -21.43 28.57 2.52
N HIS A 138 -21.09 29.19 1.38
CA HIS A 138 -19.71 29.37 0.93
C HIS A 138 -18.90 30.21 1.93
N ARG A 139 -19.40 31.38 2.32
CA ARG A 139 -18.72 32.28 3.28
C ARG A 139 -18.53 31.62 4.66
N ILE A 140 -19.54 30.92 5.17
CA ILE A 140 -19.46 30.18 6.46
C ILE A 140 -18.45 29.02 6.42
N LEU A 141 -18.39 28.31 5.30
CA LEU A 141 -17.62 27.07 5.15
C LEU A 141 -16.17 27.30 4.73
N MET A 142 -15.85 28.35 3.97
CA MET A 142 -14.49 28.64 3.50
C MET A 142 -13.41 28.57 4.60
N PRO A 143 -13.60 29.15 5.81
CA PRO A 143 -12.61 29.02 6.89
C PRO A 143 -12.47 27.60 7.46
N ALA A 144 -13.45 26.70 7.27
CA ALA A 144 -13.35 25.29 7.67
C ALA A 144 -12.48 24.44 6.72
N PHE A 145 -12.15 24.96 5.53
CA PHE A 145 -11.22 24.35 4.59
C PHE A 145 -9.88 25.11 4.48
N GLY A 146 -9.67 26.10 5.37
CA GLY A 146 -8.42 26.84 5.47
C GLY A 146 -7.24 25.99 5.98
N PRO A 147 -5.97 26.37 5.70
CA PRO A 147 -4.79 25.55 6.01
C PRO A 147 -4.72 25.04 7.45
N ILE A 148 -5.08 25.87 8.45
CA ILE A 148 -5.12 25.44 9.86
C ILE A 148 -6.23 24.42 10.14
N ALA A 149 -7.41 24.56 9.52
CA ALA A 149 -8.47 23.58 9.69
C ALA A 149 -8.06 22.23 9.10
N ILE A 150 -7.46 22.21 7.92
CA ILE A 150 -6.91 21.00 7.29
C ILE A 150 -5.75 20.39 8.10
N LYS A 151 -4.88 21.23 8.69
CA LYS A 151 -3.84 20.77 9.65
C LYS A 151 -4.45 20.16 10.92
N LYS A 152 -5.54 20.72 11.45
CA LYS A 152 -6.28 20.16 12.60
C LYS A 152 -6.98 18.82 12.26
N MET A 153 -7.38 18.63 11.01
CA MET A 153 -7.93 17.35 10.51
C MET A 153 -6.85 16.28 10.26
N PHE A 154 -5.56 16.64 10.22
CA PHE A 154 -4.46 15.71 9.93
C PHE A 154 -4.48 14.42 10.79
N PRO A 155 -4.68 14.45 12.12
CA PRO A 155 -4.73 13.23 12.93
C PRO A 155 -5.94 12.34 12.59
N GLN A 156 -7.06 12.93 12.17
CA GLN A 156 -8.26 12.19 11.76
C GLN A 156 -8.05 11.51 10.41
N MET A 157 -7.44 12.20 9.44
CA MET A 157 -7.00 11.58 8.17
C MET A 157 -6.01 10.45 8.44
N GLN A 158 -5.00 10.71 9.26
CA GLN A 158 -3.97 9.72 9.59
C GLN A 158 -4.54 8.47 10.29
N ASP A 159 -5.55 8.62 11.15
CA ASP A 159 -6.26 7.49 11.76
C ASP A 159 -6.96 6.64 10.68
N ILE A 160 -7.78 7.24 9.82
CA ILE A 160 -8.50 6.51 8.76
C ILE A 160 -7.53 5.85 7.75
N ILE A 161 -6.43 6.52 7.38
CA ILE A 161 -5.38 5.95 6.53
C ILE A 161 -4.61 4.85 7.28
N SER A 162 -4.35 5.00 8.58
CA SER A 162 -3.74 3.95 9.42
C SER A 162 -4.59 2.69 9.45
N GLN A 163 -5.92 2.83 9.51
CA GLN A 163 -6.86 1.71 9.45
C GLN A 163 -6.80 0.99 8.10
N LEU A 164 -6.76 1.74 6.98
CA LEU A 164 -6.56 1.16 5.64
C LEU A 164 -5.26 0.36 5.57
N VAL A 165 -4.12 0.97 5.92
CA VAL A 165 -2.82 0.29 5.78
C VAL A 165 -2.65 -0.87 6.78
N LEU A 166 -3.20 -0.79 8.00
CA LEU A 166 -3.19 -1.91 8.95
C LEU A 166 -4.10 -3.05 8.51
N ARG A 167 -5.21 -2.75 7.83
CA ARG A 167 -6.11 -3.76 7.25
C ARG A 167 -5.44 -4.46 6.07
N TRP A 168 -4.83 -3.70 5.16
CA TRP A 168 -4.05 -4.26 4.05
C TRP A 168 -2.86 -5.11 4.52
N ASP A 169 -2.20 -4.71 5.61
CA ASP A 169 -1.08 -5.44 6.22
C ASP A 169 -1.50 -6.81 6.81
N ARG A 170 -2.78 -6.96 7.17
CA ARG A 170 -3.36 -8.16 7.82
C ARG A 170 -4.12 -9.07 6.87
N LEU A 171 -4.91 -8.49 5.96
CA LEU A 171 -5.89 -9.20 5.12
C LEU A 171 -5.57 -9.12 3.62
N GLY A 172 -4.61 -8.30 3.22
CA GLY A 172 -4.46 -7.88 1.82
C GLY A 172 -5.49 -6.83 1.41
N THR A 173 -5.56 -6.58 0.11
CA THR A 173 -6.33 -5.51 -0.54
C THR A 173 -7.59 -6.03 -1.23
N ASP A 174 -8.74 -5.37 -1.02
CA ASP A 174 -9.95 -5.61 -1.81
C ASP A 174 -10.74 -4.31 -2.08
N ASN A 175 -10.33 -3.54 -3.10
CA ASN A 175 -11.04 -2.32 -3.57
C ASN A 175 -11.36 -1.25 -2.50
N GLU A 176 -10.56 -1.21 -1.43
CA GLU A 176 -10.89 -0.45 -0.20
C GLU A 176 -10.59 1.06 -0.27
N ILE A 177 -9.95 1.55 -1.34
CA ILE A 177 -9.66 2.99 -1.54
C ILE A 177 -10.95 3.82 -1.57
N HIS A 178 -12.08 3.26 -2.05
CA HIS A 178 -13.39 3.91 -1.94
C HIS A 178 -13.85 4.06 -0.47
N ARG A 179 -13.64 3.04 0.37
CA ARG A 179 -14.01 3.07 1.80
C ARG A 179 -13.21 4.13 2.55
N LEU A 180 -11.95 4.37 2.18
CA LEU A 180 -11.08 5.41 2.75
C LEU A 180 -11.71 6.80 2.64
N ALA A 181 -11.87 7.33 1.42
CA ALA A 181 -12.31 8.71 1.20
C ALA A 181 -13.70 9.00 1.81
N PHE A 182 -14.56 7.98 1.88
CA PHE A 182 -15.86 8.06 2.54
C PHE A 182 -15.75 8.19 4.07
N ASP A 183 -14.94 7.36 4.73
CA ASP A 183 -14.74 7.44 6.18
C ASP A 183 -13.91 8.69 6.58
N THR A 184 -12.99 9.16 5.72
CA THR A 184 -12.21 10.39 5.97
C THR A 184 -13.12 11.62 6.05
N ILE A 185 -13.95 11.86 5.02
CA ILE A 185 -14.84 13.04 5.01
C ILE A 185 -15.91 12.94 6.11
N ALA A 186 -16.35 11.73 6.46
CA ALA A 186 -17.29 11.51 7.55
C ALA A 186 -16.70 11.88 8.93
N LEU A 187 -15.45 11.48 9.19
CA LEU A 187 -14.76 11.76 10.45
C LEU A 187 -14.31 13.22 10.54
N CYS A 188 -13.65 13.74 9.50
CA CYS A 188 -13.12 15.12 9.50
C CYS A 188 -14.25 16.17 9.38
N GLY A 189 -15.32 15.85 8.64
CA GLY A 189 -16.43 16.77 8.42
C GLY A 189 -17.49 16.75 9.51
N PHE A 190 -17.84 15.58 10.06
CA PHE A 190 -19.01 15.44 10.93
C PHE A 190 -18.71 14.68 12.24
N SER A 191 -17.44 14.36 12.51
CA SER A 191 -17.01 13.53 13.64
C SER A 191 -17.75 12.20 13.73
N TYR A 192 -18.13 11.64 12.58
CA TYR A 192 -18.91 10.41 12.48
C TYR A 192 -18.07 9.27 11.93
N ARG A 193 -18.19 8.08 12.52
CA ARG A 193 -17.46 6.88 12.11
C ARG A 193 -18.41 5.84 11.53
N PHE A 194 -18.38 5.66 10.21
CA PHE A 194 -19.04 4.54 9.54
C PHE A 194 -18.35 3.20 9.89
N ASN A 195 -17.04 3.23 10.17
CA ASN A 195 -16.19 2.09 10.50
C ASN A 195 -16.14 1.08 9.35
N SER A 196 -16.01 1.58 8.11
CA SER A 196 -16.11 0.79 6.88
C SER A 196 -15.02 -0.28 6.74
N PHE A 197 -13.90 -0.17 7.47
CA PHE A 197 -12.85 -1.18 7.53
C PHE A 197 -13.10 -2.32 8.53
N TYR A 198 -14.12 -2.19 9.39
CA TYR A 198 -14.50 -3.18 10.41
C TYR A 198 -15.80 -3.91 10.06
N ARG A 199 -16.33 -3.72 8.85
CA ARG A 199 -17.54 -4.38 8.34
C ARG A 199 -17.21 -5.08 7.03
N ASP A 200 -17.72 -6.29 6.84
CA ASP A 200 -17.58 -6.98 5.55
C ASP A 200 -18.44 -6.27 4.49
N ASN A 201 -19.69 -5.94 4.86
CA ASN A 201 -20.65 -5.24 4.01
C ASN A 201 -20.51 -3.71 4.07
N THR A 202 -20.72 -3.06 2.92
CA THR A 202 -20.81 -1.60 2.77
C THR A 202 -21.91 -1.01 3.65
N HIS A 203 -21.69 0.18 4.22
CA HIS A 203 -22.73 0.87 5.00
C HIS A 203 -23.94 1.21 4.13
N PRO A 204 -25.21 1.01 4.59
CA PRO A 204 -26.40 1.26 3.78
C PRO A 204 -26.44 2.64 3.12
N PHE A 205 -26.02 3.69 3.84
CA PHE A 205 -25.91 5.05 3.28
C PHE A 205 -24.99 5.11 2.05
N ALA A 206 -23.81 4.47 2.08
CA ALA A 206 -22.86 4.51 0.97
C ALA A 206 -23.39 3.72 -0.25
N GLN A 207 -24.14 2.63 0.00
CA GLN A 207 -24.86 1.92 -1.06
C GLN A 207 -25.97 2.79 -1.68
N GLN A 208 -26.83 3.39 -0.85
CA GLN A 208 -27.92 4.29 -1.28
C GLN A 208 -27.37 5.45 -2.10
N MET A 209 -26.27 6.06 -1.66
CA MET A 209 -25.56 7.13 -2.38
C MET A 209 -25.06 6.67 -3.75
N ALA A 210 -24.42 5.50 -3.83
CA ALA A 210 -23.92 4.96 -5.11
C ALA A 210 -25.07 4.64 -6.08
N GLU A 211 -26.16 4.03 -5.61
CA GLU A 211 -27.37 3.74 -6.39
C GLU A 211 -28.00 5.03 -6.93
N THR A 212 -28.17 6.04 -6.06
CA THR A 212 -28.71 7.35 -6.44
C THR A 212 -27.83 8.08 -7.46
N LEU A 213 -26.50 8.03 -7.34
CA LEU A 213 -25.58 8.65 -8.32
C LEU A 213 -25.63 7.94 -9.68
N ILE A 214 -25.67 6.60 -9.69
CA ILE A 214 -25.80 5.80 -10.91
C ILE A 214 -27.12 6.13 -11.63
N GLU A 215 -28.23 6.21 -10.88
CA GLU A 215 -29.53 6.51 -11.46
C GLU A 215 -29.67 7.97 -11.90
N ALA A 216 -29.06 8.92 -11.18
CA ALA A 216 -28.99 10.32 -11.61
C ALA A 216 -28.26 10.48 -12.96
N GLY A 217 -27.11 9.80 -13.12
CA GLY A 217 -26.38 9.75 -14.38
C GLY A 217 -27.19 9.13 -15.52
N LYS A 218 -27.86 7.99 -15.28
CA LYS A 218 -28.74 7.34 -16.26
C LYS A 218 -29.91 8.25 -16.65
N ARG A 219 -30.63 8.82 -15.67
CA ARG A 219 -31.81 9.68 -15.87
C ARG A 219 -31.49 10.93 -16.71
N ALA A 220 -30.28 11.48 -16.59
CA ALA A 220 -29.80 12.59 -17.42
C ALA A 220 -29.66 12.22 -18.91
N ASN A 221 -29.35 10.95 -19.23
CA ASN A 221 -29.13 10.47 -20.60
C ASN A 221 -30.38 9.84 -21.25
N ARG A 222 -31.52 9.77 -20.54
CA ARG A 222 -32.78 9.17 -21.05
C ARG A 222 -33.75 10.20 -21.64
N THR A 223 -34.67 9.69 -22.45
CA THR A 223 -35.80 10.49 -22.99
C THR A 223 -36.80 10.87 -21.88
N ALA A 224 -37.63 11.89 -22.12
CA ALA A 224 -38.66 12.29 -21.16
C ALA A 224 -39.69 11.16 -20.91
N ILE A 225 -40.09 10.45 -21.97
CA ILE A 225 -41.09 9.37 -21.92
C ILE A 225 -40.53 8.14 -21.17
N GLU A 226 -39.26 7.76 -21.40
CA GLU A 226 -38.65 6.66 -20.65
C GLU A 226 -38.55 6.97 -19.16
N ASN A 227 -38.21 8.22 -18.80
CA ASN A 227 -38.18 8.65 -17.41
C ASN A 227 -39.56 8.66 -16.74
N SER A 228 -40.65 8.99 -17.46
CA SER A 228 -42.01 8.93 -16.89
C SER A 228 -42.54 7.50 -16.74
N MET A 229 -42.06 6.53 -17.54
CA MET A 229 -42.48 5.13 -17.43
C MET A 229 -41.77 4.34 -16.31
N ARG A 230 -40.58 4.77 -15.87
CA ARG A 230 -39.76 4.07 -14.85
C ARG A 230 -40.18 4.37 -13.40
N ILE A 231 -41.48 4.30 -13.11
CA ILE A 231 -42.08 4.67 -11.81
C ILE A 231 -41.41 3.95 -10.62
N PHE A 232 -41.16 2.64 -10.73
CA PHE A 232 -40.52 1.86 -9.66
C PHE A 232 -39.09 2.34 -9.32
N SER A 233 -38.29 2.65 -10.35
CA SER A 233 -36.92 3.16 -10.19
C SER A 233 -36.90 4.56 -9.59
N ALA A 234 -37.89 5.40 -9.91
CA ALA A 234 -38.05 6.72 -9.32
C ALA A 234 -38.45 6.63 -7.84
N GLU A 235 -39.34 5.72 -7.47
CA GLU A 235 -39.77 5.48 -6.08
C GLU A 235 -38.65 4.87 -5.22
N GLU A 236 -37.84 3.96 -5.78
CA GLU A 236 -36.64 3.43 -5.13
C GLU A 236 -35.58 4.52 -4.90
N THR A 237 -35.31 5.35 -5.92
CA THR A 237 -34.40 6.51 -5.78
C THR A 237 -34.89 7.47 -4.69
N LYS A 238 -36.20 7.76 -4.65
CA LYS A 238 -36.81 8.61 -3.63
C LYS A 238 -36.64 8.05 -2.22
N LYS A 239 -36.80 6.73 -2.03
CA LYS A 239 -36.55 6.06 -0.73
C LYS A 239 -35.09 6.17 -0.31
N ASN A 240 -34.15 5.96 -1.24
CA ASN A 240 -32.72 6.13 -0.98
C ASN A 240 -32.37 7.58 -0.58
N VAL A 241 -32.92 8.57 -1.28
CA VAL A 241 -32.75 10.00 -0.95
C VAL A 241 -33.31 10.31 0.44
N GLN A 242 -34.52 9.85 0.75
CA GLN A 242 -35.14 10.05 2.07
C GLN A 242 -34.34 9.39 3.20
N ALA A 243 -33.76 8.21 2.97
CA ALA A 243 -32.91 7.53 3.94
C ALA A 243 -31.59 8.28 4.18
N MET A 244 -30.97 8.81 3.13
CA MET A 244 -29.77 9.67 3.25
C MET A 244 -30.08 10.97 4.00
N TRP A 245 -31.18 11.65 3.66
CA TRP A 245 -31.64 12.87 4.34
C TRP A 245 -31.86 12.62 5.83
N LYS A 246 -32.56 11.52 6.16
CA LYS A 246 -32.83 11.12 7.54
C LYS A 246 -31.55 10.94 8.36
N LEU A 247 -30.50 10.32 7.81
CA LEU A 247 -29.23 10.17 8.55
C LEU A 247 -28.57 11.53 8.82
N CYS A 248 -28.54 12.43 7.83
CA CYS A 248 -27.99 13.78 8.05
C CYS A 248 -28.79 14.56 9.11
N ASP A 249 -30.13 14.47 9.08
CA ASP A 249 -31.00 15.09 10.08
C ASP A 249 -30.78 14.51 11.48
N GLU A 250 -30.61 13.18 11.59
CA GLU A 250 -30.30 12.51 12.86
C GLU A 250 -28.95 12.97 13.44
N LEU A 251 -27.93 13.18 12.59
CA LEU A 251 -26.62 13.71 13.00
C LEU A 251 -26.69 15.18 13.44
N VAL A 252 -27.44 16.01 12.72
CA VAL A 252 -27.70 17.41 13.10
C VAL A 252 -28.43 17.48 14.45
N ALA A 253 -29.51 16.71 14.58
CA ALA A 253 -30.30 16.65 15.81
C ALA A 253 -29.48 16.11 16.99
N ASP A 254 -28.61 15.12 16.77
CA ASP A 254 -27.72 14.62 17.81
C ASP A 254 -26.67 15.63 18.24
N ARG A 255 -26.03 16.32 17.28
CA ARG A 255 -25.06 17.39 17.61
C ARG A 255 -25.71 18.57 18.34
N ARG A 256 -26.97 18.90 18.04
CA ARG A 256 -27.74 19.92 18.77
C ARG A 256 -28.11 19.47 20.19
N ARG A 257 -28.45 18.19 20.41
CA ARG A 257 -28.71 17.62 21.76
C ARG A 257 -27.45 17.43 22.59
N ASN A 258 -26.33 17.09 21.94
CA ASN A 258 -25.03 16.82 22.54
C ASN A 258 -23.96 17.77 21.96
N PRO A 259 -23.96 19.07 22.33
CA PRO A 259 -22.98 20.03 21.80
C PRO A 259 -21.55 19.63 22.12
N LYS A 260 -20.66 19.79 21.13
CA LYS A 260 -19.22 19.51 21.23
C LYS A 260 -18.42 20.74 20.79
N PRO A 261 -18.44 21.85 21.55
CA PRO A 261 -17.84 23.13 21.13
C PRO A 261 -16.32 23.06 20.89
N GLU A 262 -15.63 22.09 21.48
CA GLU A 262 -14.20 21.82 21.31
C GLU A 262 -13.84 21.21 19.94
N VAL A 263 -14.81 20.60 19.26
CA VAL A 263 -14.60 19.93 17.97
C VAL A 263 -14.54 20.95 16.83
N ASN A 264 -13.47 20.91 16.03
CA ASN A 264 -13.24 21.82 14.91
C ASN A 264 -13.65 21.17 13.57
N ASP A 265 -14.87 20.61 13.48
CA ASP A 265 -15.39 19.95 12.27
C ASP A 265 -16.32 20.84 11.43
N ILE A 266 -16.60 20.39 10.21
CA ILE A 266 -17.46 21.11 9.23
C ILE A 266 -18.90 21.24 9.76
N LEU A 267 -19.41 20.23 10.48
CA LEU A 267 -20.74 20.28 11.10
C LEU A 267 -20.85 21.41 12.13
N ASN A 268 -19.85 21.58 12.99
CA ASN A 268 -19.82 22.69 13.94
C ASN A 268 -19.66 24.06 13.24
N ALA A 269 -18.98 24.13 12.10
CA ALA A 269 -18.97 25.35 11.28
C ALA A 269 -20.38 25.69 10.78
N MET A 270 -21.11 24.72 10.20
CA MET A 270 -22.46 24.91 9.68
C MET A 270 -23.52 25.23 10.76
N LEU A 271 -23.36 24.67 11.97
CA LEU A 271 -24.34 24.86 13.06
C LEU A 271 -24.16 26.16 13.84
N ASN A 272 -22.92 26.62 14.03
CA ASN A 272 -22.60 27.61 15.05
C ASN A 272 -22.08 28.95 14.49
N ARG A 273 -21.52 28.97 13.27
CA ARG A 273 -21.01 30.20 12.67
C ARG A 273 -22.12 31.02 12.02
N GLU A 274 -21.91 32.32 12.01
CA GLU A 274 -22.69 33.30 11.27
C GLU A 274 -21.91 33.68 10.01
N ASP A 275 -22.64 33.99 8.94
CA ASP A 275 -22.08 34.53 7.71
C ASP A 275 -21.47 35.92 8.01
N PRO A 276 -20.16 36.13 7.78
CA PRO A 276 -19.47 37.37 8.14
C PRO A 276 -20.00 38.61 7.41
N GLU A 277 -20.71 38.47 6.29
CA GLU A 277 -21.28 39.61 5.55
C GLU A 277 -22.72 39.95 5.97
N THR A 278 -23.50 38.97 6.43
CA THR A 278 -24.96 39.13 6.66
C THR A 278 -25.40 38.89 8.10
N GLY A 279 -24.59 38.21 8.93
CA GLY A 279 -24.96 37.73 10.26
C GLY A 279 -25.89 36.52 10.26
N GLU A 280 -26.26 35.98 9.08
CA GLU A 280 -27.21 34.87 8.98
C GLU A 280 -26.57 33.52 9.33
N LYS A 281 -27.39 32.57 9.78
CA LYS A 281 -26.99 31.16 9.99
C LYS A 281 -27.57 30.27 8.91
N MET A 282 -26.89 29.16 8.61
CA MET A 282 -27.43 28.15 7.71
C MET A 282 -28.72 27.54 8.27
N SER A 283 -29.76 27.43 7.44
CA SER A 283 -30.97 26.67 7.76
C SER A 283 -30.67 25.17 7.85
N ASP A 284 -31.38 24.41 8.69
CA ASP A 284 -31.16 22.96 8.83
C ASP A 284 -31.24 22.21 7.47
N GLU A 285 -32.07 22.68 6.55
CA GLU A 285 -32.15 22.17 5.18
C GLU A 285 -30.85 22.45 4.38
N SER A 286 -30.29 23.66 4.45
CA SER A 286 -29.00 23.99 3.84
C SER A 286 -27.85 23.19 4.49
N ILE A 287 -27.90 22.95 5.79
CA ILE A 287 -26.93 22.08 6.50
C ILE A 287 -27.00 20.66 5.94
N ARG A 288 -28.19 20.05 5.88
CA ARG A 288 -28.40 18.70 5.29
C ARG A 288 -27.83 18.61 3.86
N PHE A 289 -28.20 19.56 3.00
CA PHE A 289 -27.76 19.60 1.61
C PHE A 289 -26.24 19.73 1.45
N ASN A 290 -25.59 20.52 2.30
CA ASN A 290 -24.14 20.65 2.27
C ASN A 290 -23.43 19.43 2.90
N MET A 291 -23.99 18.79 3.93
CA MET A 291 -23.49 17.49 4.43
C MET A 291 -23.46 16.43 3.31
N LEU A 292 -24.56 16.26 2.58
CA LEU A 292 -24.62 15.34 1.43
C LEU A 292 -23.68 15.75 0.30
N THR A 293 -23.54 17.06 0.05
CA THR A 293 -22.62 17.58 -0.96
C THR A 293 -21.19 17.14 -0.67
N PHE A 294 -20.72 17.26 0.57
CA PHE A 294 -19.38 16.82 0.97
C PHE A 294 -19.22 15.30 0.92
N LEU A 295 -20.22 14.53 1.39
CA LEU A 295 -20.19 13.05 1.35
C LEU A 295 -20.12 12.50 -0.08
N ILE A 296 -20.82 13.13 -1.03
CA ILE A 296 -20.77 12.76 -2.46
C ILE A 296 -19.46 13.21 -3.10
N ALA A 297 -19.14 14.51 -3.00
CA ALA A 297 -18.03 15.11 -3.74
C ALA A 297 -16.66 14.63 -3.25
N GLY A 298 -16.45 14.52 -1.93
CA GLY A 298 -15.17 14.12 -1.34
C GLY A 298 -14.87 12.63 -1.50
N HIS A 299 -15.89 11.78 -1.59
CA HIS A 299 -15.70 10.32 -1.70
C HIS A 299 -15.31 9.87 -3.11
N GLU A 300 -16.15 10.11 -4.11
CA GLU A 300 -15.97 9.46 -5.43
C GLU A 300 -14.77 10.04 -6.20
N THR A 301 -14.51 11.35 -6.05
CA THR A 301 -13.41 12.02 -6.75
C THR A 301 -12.04 11.63 -6.19
N THR A 302 -11.79 11.77 -4.89
CA THR A 302 -10.50 11.43 -4.25
C THR A 302 -10.16 9.95 -4.46
N SER A 303 -11.12 9.05 -4.28
CA SER A 303 -10.90 7.61 -4.47
C SER A 303 -10.67 7.23 -5.94
N GLY A 304 -11.32 7.92 -6.89
CA GLY A 304 -11.02 7.80 -8.32
C GLY A 304 -9.61 8.28 -8.67
N ALA A 305 -9.20 9.44 -8.14
CA ALA A 305 -7.88 10.02 -8.38
C ALA A 305 -6.74 9.15 -7.83
N LEU A 306 -6.89 8.62 -6.60
CA LEU A 306 -5.96 7.63 -6.03
C LEU A 306 -5.88 6.36 -6.88
N SER A 307 -7.02 5.88 -7.41
CA SER A 307 -7.04 4.70 -8.27
C SER A 307 -6.28 4.94 -9.59
N PHE A 308 -6.46 6.10 -10.22
CA PHE A 308 -5.70 6.49 -11.40
C PHE A 308 -4.21 6.72 -11.11
N LEU A 309 -3.86 7.24 -9.94
CA LEU A 309 -2.47 7.43 -9.51
C LEU A 309 -1.73 6.10 -9.40
N PHE A 310 -2.33 5.11 -8.72
CA PHE A 310 -1.75 3.77 -8.63
C PHE A 310 -1.72 3.05 -9.98
N TYR A 311 -2.71 3.26 -10.87
CA TYR A 311 -2.62 2.79 -12.26
C TYR A 311 -1.41 3.40 -12.98
N ASN A 312 -1.28 4.74 -12.97
CA ASN A 312 -0.17 5.45 -13.61
C ASN A 312 1.19 5.03 -13.07
N PHE A 313 1.33 4.87 -11.75
CA PHE A 313 2.54 4.35 -11.11
C PHE A 313 2.91 2.95 -11.59
N LEU A 314 1.94 2.02 -11.65
CA LEU A 314 2.20 0.64 -12.03
C LEU A 314 2.47 0.49 -13.54
N ARG A 315 1.99 1.42 -14.38
CA ARG A 315 2.40 1.56 -15.78
C ARG A 315 3.73 2.27 -15.97
N ASN A 316 4.22 3.02 -14.97
CA ASN A 316 5.47 3.79 -15.02
C ASN A 316 6.39 3.48 -13.82
N PRO A 317 7.04 2.30 -13.78
CA PRO A 317 7.80 1.84 -12.60
C PRO A 317 8.91 2.79 -12.13
N LYS A 318 9.55 3.53 -13.06
CA LYS A 318 10.56 4.55 -12.72
C LYS A 318 9.98 5.69 -11.88
N THR A 319 8.78 6.14 -12.23
CA THR A 319 8.05 7.21 -11.53
C THR A 319 7.57 6.72 -10.16
N PHE A 320 7.05 5.49 -10.09
CA PHE A 320 6.71 4.85 -8.82
C PHE A 320 7.93 4.73 -7.89
N GLN A 321 9.08 4.28 -8.42
CA GLN A 321 10.31 4.15 -7.65
C GLN A 321 10.79 5.52 -7.14
N LYS A 322 10.83 6.56 -7.97
CA LYS A 322 11.21 7.93 -7.54
C LYS A 322 10.30 8.46 -6.42
N ALA A 323 8.99 8.24 -6.52
CA ALA A 323 8.04 8.62 -5.47
C ALA A 323 8.30 7.84 -4.17
N GLN A 324 8.62 6.55 -4.27
CA GLN A 324 8.97 5.71 -3.12
C GLN A 324 10.31 6.12 -2.47
N GLU A 325 11.31 6.47 -3.28
CA GLU A 325 12.61 7.01 -2.84
C GLU A 325 12.48 8.37 -2.13
N GLU A 326 11.58 9.24 -2.61
CA GLU A 326 11.24 10.49 -1.91
C GLU A 326 10.60 10.21 -0.54
N VAL A 327 9.63 9.28 -0.47
CA VAL A 327 8.99 8.91 0.80
C VAL A 327 10.00 8.33 1.78
N ASP A 328 10.95 7.50 1.33
CA ASP A 328 12.03 7.01 2.18
C ASP A 328 12.99 8.11 2.64
N ARG A 329 13.29 9.10 1.78
CA ARG A 329 14.15 10.24 2.11
C ARG A 329 13.52 11.19 3.12
N VAL A 330 12.23 11.50 2.94
CA VAL A 330 11.50 12.51 3.72
C VAL A 330 10.94 11.95 5.02
N VAL A 331 10.33 10.75 4.97
CA VAL A 331 9.60 10.16 6.11
C VAL A 331 10.37 8.98 6.71
N GLY A 332 11.05 8.19 5.88
CA GLY A 332 11.79 7.01 6.30
C GLY A 332 10.88 5.97 6.96
N ASP A 333 11.18 5.61 8.20
CA ASP A 333 10.34 4.71 9.02
C ASP A 333 9.51 5.45 10.10
N ASN A 334 9.60 6.79 10.14
CA ASN A 334 8.92 7.61 11.13
C ASN A 334 7.41 7.68 10.88
N ILE A 335 6.66 8.07 11.92
CA ILE A 335 5.24 8.43 11.77
C ILE A 335 5.14 9.64 10.83
N LEU A 336 4.18 9.63 9.91
CA LEU A 336 3.94 10.77 9.02
C LEU A 336 3.49 11.99 9.85
N ASP A 337 4.20 13.10 9.72
CA ASP A 337 3.97 14.35 10.44
C ASP A 337 3.55 15.43 9.43
N ALA A 338 2.79 16.44 9.88
CA ALA A 338 2.39 17.57 9.03
C ALA A 338 3.60 18.29 8.40
N ARG A 339 4.75 18.32 9.08
CA ARG A 339 6.03 18.88 8.58
C ARG A 339 6.61 18.12 7.38
N HIS A 340 6.24 16.86 7.17
CA HIS A 340 6.70 16.08 6.01
C HIS A 340 5.91 16.43 4.74
N ILE A 341 4.65 16.88 4.84
CA ILE A 341 3.76 17.10 3.68
C ILE A 341 4.38 18.04 2.63
N PRO A 342 4.93 19.22 3.00
CA PRO A 342 5.53 20.14 2.02
C PRO A 342 6.82 19.63 1.35
N GLN A 343 7.45 18.60 1.93
CA GLN A 343 8.71 18.03 1.44
C GLN A 343 8.48 16.92 0.39
N LEU A 344 7.25 16.43 0.25
CA LEU A 344 6.84 15.35 -0.65
C LEU A 344 6.49 15.86 -2.06
N LYS A 345 7.38 16.70 -2.61
CA LYS A 345 7.17 17.46 -3.85
C LYS A 345 7.00 16.56 -5.09
N TYR A 346 7.71 15.43 -5.17
CA TYR A 346 7.55 14.47 -6.26
C TYR A 346 6.21 13.71 -6.17
N VAL A 347 5.79 13.29 -4.97
CA VAL A 347 4.46 12.68 -4.76
C VAL A 347 3.36 13.67 -5.15
N GLU A 348 3.50 14.94 -4.77
CA GLU A 348 2.57 16.01 -5.13
C GLU A 348 2.44 16.18 -6.66
N VAL A 349 3.55 16.28 -7.41
CA VAL A 349 3.46 16.39 -8.87
C VAL A 349 2.97 15.09 -9.54
N CYS A 350 3.17 13.91 -8.95
CA CYS A 350 2.57 12.68 -9.45
C CYS A 350 1.02 12.71 -9.35
N ILE A 351 0.48 13.31 -8.29
CA ILE A 351 -0.96 13.54 -8.13
C ILE A 351 -1.44 14.59 -9.15
N ARG A 352 -0.73 15.72 -9.29
CA ARG A 352 -1.08 16.79 -10.25
C ARG A 352 -1.07 16.31 -11.70
N GLU A 353 -0.07 15.53 -12.10
CA GLU A 353 0.04 14.91 -13.43
C GLU A 353 -1.01 13.81 -13.63
N THR A 354 -1.37 13.06 -12.58
CA THR A 354 -2.48 12.10 -12.65
C THR A 354 -3.79 12.80 -12.94
N LEU A 355 -4.08 13.90 -12.25
CA LEU A 355 -5.29 14.69 -12.47
C LEU A 355 -5.33 15.35 -13.86
N ARG A 356 -4.17 15.59 -14.50
CA ARG A 356 -4.05 16.03 -15.90
C ARG A 356 -4.32 14.88 -16.87
N VAL A 357 -3.63 13.76 -16.72
CA VAL A 357 -3.65 12.65 -17.70
C VAL A 357 -4.94 11.83 -17.59
N LEU A 358 -5.37 11.51 -16.37
CA LEU A 358 -6.52 10.68 -16.03
C LEU A 358 -7.26 11.23 -14.79
N GLY A 359 -7.85 12.42 -14.91
CA GLY A 359 -8.70 13.02 -13.88
C GLY A 359 -10.10 12.37 -13.78
N PRO A 360 -10.67 12.19 -12.56
CA PRO A 360 -12.05 11.70 -12.39
C PRO A 360 -13.13 12.65 -12.94
N ILE A 361 -12.84 13.95 -13.00
CA ILE A 361 -13.72 14.96 -13.57
C ILE A 361 -13.29 15.17 -15.03
N THR A 362 -14.18 14.84 -15.98
CA THR A 362 -13.86 14.85 -17.42
C THR A 362 -14.32 16.12 -18.15
N GLN A 363 -15.20 16.91 -17.55
CA GLN A 363 -15.75 18.13 -18.14
C GLN A 363 -16.26 19.11 -17.09
N ASN A 364 -16.12 20.40 -17.36
CA ASN A 364 -16.78 21.49 -16.63
C ASN A 364 -17.82 22.16 -17.54
N GLN A 365 -18.84 22.82 -16.98
CA GLN A 365 -19.91 23.45 -17.75
C GLN A 365 -20.09 24.92 -17.37
N VAL A 366 -20.10 25.78 -18.38
CA VAL A 366 -20.44 27.21 -18.27
C VAL A 366 -21.54 27.55 -19.28
N HIS A 367 -22.15 28.73 -19.14
CA HIS A 367 -22.98 29.34 -20.17
C HIS A 367 -22.54 30.80 -20.38
N ALA A 368 -22.82 31.34 -21.57
CA ALA A 368 -22.58 32.75 -21.86
C ALA A 368 -23.68 33.62 -21.23
N LYS A 369 -23.30 34.68 -20.51
CA LYS A 369 -24.25 35.61 -19.85
C LYS A 369 -25.02 36.47 -20.86
N GLU A 370 -24.39 36.71 -22.01
CA GLU A 370 -24.85 37.53 -23.14
C GLU A 370 -24.37 36.90 -24.46
N ASP A 371 -24.90 37.37 -25.59
CA ASP A 371 -24.40 36.99 -26.91
C ASP A 371 -22.93 37.43 -27.07
N THR A 372 -22.05 36.52 -27.45
CA THR A 372 -20.60 36.76 -27.49
C THR A 372 -19.91 35.99 -28.63
N ILE A 373 -18.64 36.30 -28.86
CA ILE A 373 -17.79 35.65 -29.86
C ILE A 373 -16.67 34.91 -29.13
N VAL A 374 -16.48 33.62 -29.44
CA VAL A 374 -15.41 32.77 -28.90
C VAL A 374 -14.39 32.48 -30.00
N GLY A 375 -13.11 32.43 -29.64
CA GLY A 375 -11.99 32.23 -30.58
C GLY A 375 -11.88 33.31 -31.66
N GLY A 376 -12.43 34.51 -31.40
CA GLY A 376 -12.49 35.63 -32.34
C GLY A 376 -13.34 35.42 -33.60
N LYS A 377 -14.11 34.32 -33.72
CA LYS A 377 -14.87 33.99 -34.94
C LYS A 377 -16.13 33.14 -34.76
N TYR A 378 -16.35 32.53 -33.59
CA TYR A 378 -17.50 31.64 -33.35
C TYR A 378 -18.58 32.35 -32.52
N LYS A 379 -19.76 32.57 -33.11
CA LYS A 379 -20.92 33.15 -32.41
C LYS A 379 -21.47 32.16 -31.37
N VAL A 380 -21.55 32.58 -30.11
CA VAL A 380 -22.18 31.86 -29.01
C VAL A 380 -23.29 32.74 -28.46
N THR A 381 -24.52 32.25 -28.43
CA THR A 381 -25.64 33.04 -27.89
C THR A 381 -25.67 32.98 -26.38
N LYS A 382 -26.34 33.95 -25.77
CA LYS A 382 -26.76 33.92 -24.37
C LYS A 382 -27.38 32.56 -23.99
N ASP A 383 -27.12 32.12 -22.76
CA ASP A 383 -27.60 30.89 -22.13
C ASP A 383 -27.17 29.58 -22.83
N MET A 384 -26.33 29.64 -23.89
CA MET A 384 -25.83 28.45 -24.58
C MET A 384 -24.85 27.67 -23.68
N THR A 385 -25.14 26.38 -23.46
CA THR A 385 -24.27 25.47 -22.69
C THR A 385 -22.92 25.26 -23.41
N ILE A 386 -21.83 25.66 -22.75
CA ILE A 386 -20.46 25.32 -23.16
C ILE A 386 -19.91 24.25 -22.21
N ARG A 387 -19.57 23.09 -22.76
CA ARG A 387 -18.87 22.00 -22.05
C ARG A 387 -17.38 22.08 -22.36
N VAL A 388 -16.58 22.40 -21.34
CA VAL A 388 -15.11 22.36 -21.46
C VAL A 388 -14.68 20.90 -21.29
N ASN A 389 -14.17 20.31 -22.37
CA ASN A 389 -13.58 18.96 -22.36
C ASN A 389 -12.24 19.00 -21.65
N LEU A 390 -12.18 18.51 -20.41
CA LEU A 390 -10.97 18.59 -19.60
C LEU A 390 -9.82 17.76 -20.17
N ARG A 391 -10.11 16.59 -20.78
CA ARG A 391 -9.07 15.82 -21.48
C ARG A 391 -8.46 16.63 -22.62
N GLY A 392 -9.27 17.33 -23.40
CA GLY A 392 -8.77 18.17 -24.50
C GLY A 392 -7.73 19.19 -24.01
N ILE A 393 -8.09 19.99 -23.00
CA ILE A 393 -7.22 21.06 -22.49
C ILE A 393 -5.99 20.53 -21.72
N HIS A 394 -6.13 19.38 -21.07
CA HIS A 394 -5.06 18.74 -20.30
C HIS A 394 -4.07 17.98 -21.18
N HIS A 395 -4.46 17.63 -22.41
CA HIS A 395 -3.63 16.95 -23.41
C HIS A 395 -3.30 17.85 -24.62
N ASP A 396 -3.59 19.15 -24.54
CA ASP A 396 -3.31 20.10 -25.63
C ASP A 396 -1.79 20.23 -25.85
N ALA A 397 -1.29 19.69 -26.96
CA ALA A 397 0.12 19.66 -27.30
C ALA A 397 0.72 21.06 -27.51
N ARG A 398 -0.09 22.10 -27.76
CA ARG A 398 0.35 23.52 -27.81
C ARG A 398 0.82 24.02 -26.44
N VAL A 399 0.33 23.41 -25.36
CA VAL A 399 0.64 23.78 -23.97
C VAL A 399 1.59 22.77 -23.34
N TRP A 400 1.27 21.49 -23.46
CA TRP A 400 1.95 20.41 -22.72
C TRP A 400 3.09 19.77 -23.50
N GLY A 401 3.26 20.11 -24.78
CA GLY A 401 4.28 19.56 -25.67
C GLY A 401 3.82 18.34 -26.48
N PRO A 402 4.67 17.81 -27.38
CA PRO A 402 4.33 16.65 -28.21
C PRO A 402 4.12 15.35 -27.40
N ASP A 403 4.59 15.32 -26.15
CA ASP A 403 4.44 14.22 -25.20
C ASP A 403 3.24 14.41 -24.25
N ALA A 404 2.25 15.23 -24.61
CA ALA A 404 1.12 15.56 -23.75
C ALA A 404 0.32 14.33 -23.27
N GLU A 405 0.17 13.29 -24.10
CA GLU A 405 -0.51 12.04 -23.71
C GLU A 405 0.31 11.17 -22.73
N GLU A 406 1.60 11.47 -22.51
CA GLU A 406 2.47 10.72 -21.60
C GLU A 406 2.36 11.22 -20.15
N PHE A 407 2.30 10.27 -19.21
CA PHE A 407 2.38 10.52 -17.77
C PHE A 407 3.82 10.79 -17.35
N ARG A 408 4.18 12.07 -17.19
CA ARG A 408 5.54 12.54 -16.91
C ARG A 408 5.54 13.65 -15.85
N PRO A 409 5.47 13.30 -14.54
CA PRO A 409 5.39 14.29 -13.46
C PRO A 409 6.54 15.30 -13.43
N GLU A 410 7.70 14.95 -14.00
CA GLU A 410 8.84 15.85 -14.17
C GLU A 410 8.49 17.14 -14.93
N ARG A 411 7.43 17.17 -15.75
CA ARG A 411 6.99 18.41 -16.44
C ARG A 411 6.47 19.49 -15.49
N MET A 412 6.13 19.11 -14.26
CA MET A 412 5.58 20.01 -13.23
C MET A 412 6.61 20.44 -12.16
N LEU A 413 7.83 19.89 -12.21
CA LEU A 413 8.93 20.29 -11.32
C LEU A 413 9.62 21.59 -11.82
N GLU A 414 10.50 22.17 -10.99
CA GLU A 414 11.42 23.26 -11.38
C GLU A 414 10.73 24.49 -12.02
N GLY A 415 9.58 24.87 -11.47
CA GLY A 415 8.76 25.96 -11.98
C GLY A 415 7.96 25.60 -13.24
N GLY A 416 7.95 24.34 -13.67
CA GLY A 416 7.26 23.87 -14.88
C GLY A 416 5.74 24.00 -14.80
N PHE A 417 5.16 23.77 -13.62
CA PHE A 417 3.74 23.99 -13.36
C PHE A 417 3.41 25.49 -13.33
N GLU A 418 4.26 26.30 -12.71
CA GLU A 418 4.11 27.76 -12.58
C GLU A 418 4.29 28.50 -13.91
N LYS A 419 5.04 27.90 -14.86
CA LYS A 419 5.15 28.35 -16.25
C LYS A 419 3.95 27.94 -17.12
N ALA A 420 3.09 27.03 -16.66
CA ALA A 420 1.93 26.63 -17.44
C ALA A 420 0.99 27.82 -17.65
N PRO A 421 0.42 28.02 -18.86
CA PRO A 421 -0.53 29.09 -19.13
C PRO A 421 -1.71 29.09 -18.14
N ARG A 422 -2.24 30.28 -17.85
CA ARG A 422 -3.47 30.41 -17.03
C ARG A 422 -4.55 29.48 -17.58
N ASN A 423 -5.22 28.77 -16.69
CA ASN A 423 -6.28 27.81 -17.01
C ASN A 423 -5.87 26.53 -17.77
N ALA A 424 -4.56 26.23 -17.93
CA ALA A 424 -4.09 24.97 -18.51
C ALA A 424 -4.42 23.71 -17.68
N TRP A 425 -4.56 23.85 -16.35
CA TRP A 425 -4.86 22.76 -15.41
C TRP A 425 -6.08 23.13 -14.56
N LYS A 426 -7.12 22.27 -14.59
CA LYS A 426 -8.49 22.56 -14.11
C LYS A 426 -9.27 21.40 -13.46
N PRO A 427 -8.65 20.46 -12.70
CA PRO A 427 -9.39 19.37 -12.05
C PRO A 427 -10.32 19.86 -10.92
N PHE A 428 -10.06 21.03 -10.33
CA PHE A 428 -10.81 21.57 -9.18
C PHE A 428 -11.81 22.69 -9.54
N GLY A 429 -12.30 22.76 -10.77
CA GLY A 429 -13.29 23.76 -11.20
C GLY A 429 -12.69 25.14 -11.51
N ASN A 430 -13.52 26.19 -11.43
CA ASN A 430 -13.14 27.57 -11.78
C ASN A 430 -13.82 28.61 -10.89
N GLY A 431 -13.10 29.71 -10.61
CA GLY A 431 -13.64 30.89 -9.95
C GLY A 431 -14.10 30.67 -8.52
N GLU A 432 -15.08 31.45 -8.09
CA GLU A 432 -15.81 31.27 -6.83
C GLU A 432 -16.51 29.90 -6.73
N ARG A 433 -16.67 29.20 -7.85
CA ARG A 433 -17.22 27.84 -7.95
C ARG A 433 -16.14 26.75 -8.00
N ALA A 434 -14.89 27.09 -7.70
CA ALA A 434 -13.82 26.12 -7.50
C ALA A 434 -14.08 25.21 -6.29
N CYS A 435 -13.41 24.07 -6.23
CA CYS A 435 -13.60 23.10 -5.17
C CYS A 435 -13.02 23.61 -3.85
N ILE A 436 -13.90 24.07 -2.95
CA ILE A 436 -13.59 24.41 -1.56
C ILE A 436 -12.82 23.29 -0.82
N GLY A 437 -13.09 22.03 -1.18
CA GLY A 437 -12.42 20.85 -0.63
C GLY A 437 -11.04 20.53 -1.23
N ARG A 438 -10.50 21.36 -2.14
CA ARG A 438 -9.23 21.09 -2.84
C ARG A 438 -8.09 20.73 -1.88
N SER A 439 -7.81 21.60 -0.90
CA SER A 439 -6.72 21.41 0.06
C SER A 439 -6.87 20.15 0.92
N LEU A 440 -8.12 19.79 1.25
CA LEU A 440 -8.43 18.54 1.97
C LEU A 440 -8.14 17.31 1.11
N ALA A 441 -8.61 17.31 -0.14
CA ALA A 441 -8.40 16.22 -1.08
C ALA A 441 -6.91 16.06 -1.44
N GLU A 442 -6.19 17.15 -1.70
CA GLU A 442 -4.74 17.12 -1.99
C GLU A 442 -3.95 16.57 -0.79
N GLN A 443 -4.24 17.03 0.43
CA GLN A 443 -3.57 16.49 1.64
C GLN A 443 -3.93 15.02 1.86
N GLU A 444 -5.20 14.62 1.72
CA GLU A 444 -5.61 13.21 1.81
C GLU A 444 -4.89 12.35 0.77
N MET A 445 -4.79 12.80 -0.48
CA MET A 445 -4.09 12.07 -1.54
C MET A 445 -2.59 11.93 -1.26
N VAL A 446 -1.91 13.00 -0.82
CA VAL A 446 -0.48 12.96 -0.46
C VAL A 446 -0.26 12.03 0.74
N MET A 447 -1.03 12.17 1.83
CA MET A 447 -0.92 11.33 3.01
C MET A 447 -1.17 9.86 2.69
N THR A 448 -2.25 9.56 1.96
CA THR A 448 -2.62 8.18 1.56
C THR A 448 -1.53 7.55 0.73
N THR A 449 -1.07 8.24 -0.32
CA THR A 449 -0.01 7.75 -1.20
C THR A 449 1.27 7.50 -0.41
N THR A 450 1.66 8.45 0.44
CA THR A 450 2.87 8.37 1.26
C THR A 450 2.84 7.18 2.21
N MET A 451 1.76 7.00 2.99
CA MET A 451 1.65 5.89 3.93
C MET A 451 1.57 4.51 3.25
N ILE A 452 1.03 4.46 2.02
CA ILE A 452 1.09 3.25 1.18
C ILE A 452 2.53 3.00 0.69
N LEU A 453 3.19 3.98 0.06
CA LEU A 453 4.55 3.84 -0.49
C LEU A 453 5.61 3.58 0.61
N GLN A 454 5.42 4.12 1.82
CA GLN A 454 6.28 3.90 2.97
C GLN A 454 6.31 2.42 3.37
N ARG A 455 5.17 1.73 3.31
CA ARG A 455 4.96 0.39 3.86
C ARG A 455 4.93 -0.71 2.82
N PHE A 456 4.42 -0.43 1.62
CA PHE A 456 4.02 -1.43 0.64
C PHE A 456 4.74 -1.31 -0.69
N GLN A 457 5.10 -2.46 -1.23
CA GLN A 457 5.31 -2.62 -2.66
C GLN A 457 3.94 -2.92 -3.28
N VAL A 458 3.53 -2.07 -4.23
CA VAL A 458 2.24 -2.19 -4.90
C VAL A 458 2.43 -2.92 -6.23
N HIS A 459 1.46 -3.76 -6.60
CA HIS A 459 1.40 -4.47 -7.87
C HIS A 459 -0.04 -4.47 -8.39
N MET A 460 -0.24 -4.71 -9.70
CA MET A 460 -1.58 -5.02 -10.22
C MET A 460 -1.96 -6.46 -9.80
N VAL A 461 -3.25 -6.72 -9.58
CA VAL A 461 -3.76 -8.10 -9.39
C VAL A 461 -3.55 -8.89 -10.67
N ASP A 462 -4.07 -8.35 -11.77
CA ASP A 462 -3.84 -8.79 -13.14
C ASP A 462 -2.74 -7.91 -13.77
N PRO A 463 -1.55 -8.45 -14.08
CA PRO A 463 -0.47 -7.72 -14.75
C PRO A 463 -0.77 -7.36 -16.21
N SER A 464 -1.79 -7.98 -16.83
CA SER A 464 -2.21 -7.73 -18.21
C SER A 464 -3.33 -6.67 -18.33
N TYR A 465 -3.83 -6.16 -17.20
CA TYR A 465 -4.91 -5.18 -17.16
C TYR A 465 -4.62 -3.94 -18.02
N ASP A 466 -5.57 -3.63 -18.90
CA ASP A 466 -5.62 -2.39 -19.66
C ASP A 466 -6.75 -1.48 -19.16
N LEU A 467 -6.62 -0.16 -19.38
CA LEU A 467 -7.51 0.81 -18.75
C LEU A 467 -8.91 0.83 -19.35
N HIS A 468 -9.81 0.07 -18.73
CA HIS A 468 -11.24 0.22 -18.93
C HIS A 468 -11.78 1.32 -17.99
N LEU A 469 -12.69 2.16 -18.48
CA LEU A 469 -13.24 3.29 -17.72
C LEU A 469 -14.71 3.03 -17.36
N LYS A 470 -15.04 3.16 -16.06
CA LYS A 470 -16.40 3.13 -15.53
C LYS A 470 -16.89 4.55 -15.34
N SER A 471 -18.00 4.90 -15.98
CA SER A 471 -18.64 6.21 -15.86
C SER A 471 -19.81 6.17 -14.88
N THR A 472 -19.86 7.14 -13.98
CA THR A 472 -21.02 7.52 -13.15
C THR A 472 -21.33 8.99 -13.45
N LEU A 473 -21.39 9.85 -12.42
CA LEU A 473 -21.21 11.29 -12.57
C LEU A 473 -19.74 11.65 -12.88
N THR A 474 -18.81 10.82 -12.40
CA THR A 474 -17.35 10.93 -12.59
C THR A 474 -16.83 9.73 -13.37
N VAL A 475 -15.51 9.64 -13.61
CA VAL A 475 -14.86 8.44 -14.15
C VAL A 475 -13.87 7.83 -13.17
N LYS A 476 -13.71 6.51 -13.26
CA LYS A 476 -12.65 5.77 -12.57
C LYS A 476 -12.26 4.52 -13.37
N PRO A 477 -11.12 3.88 -13.07
CA PRO A 477 -10.81 2.56 -13.62
C PRO A 477 -11.92 1.55 -13.30
N ALA A 478 -12.34 0.79 -14.32
CA ALA A 478 -13.27 -0.32 -14.19
C ALA A 478 -12.49 -1.58 -13.81
N ASP A 479 -12.84 -2.22 -12.70
CA ASP A 479 -12.32 -3.52 -12.25
C ASP A 479 -10.79 -3.59 -12.07
N PHE A 480 -10.12 -2.44 -12.07
CA PHE A 480 -8.71 -2.30 -11.68
C PHE A 480 -8.54 -2.65 -10.20
N LYS A 481 -7.82 -3.74 -9.95
CA LYS A 481 -7.48 -4.20 -8.60
C LYS A 481 -5.97 -4.15 -8.42
N ILE A 482 -5.54 -3.51 -7.33
CA ILE A 482 -4.14 -3.57 -6.86
C ILE A 482 -3.99 -4.62 -5.77
N LYS A 483 -2.76 -5.09 -5.59
CA LYS A 483 -2.31 -5.89 -4.45
C LYS A 483 -1.06 -5.30 -3.83
N VAL A 484 -0.90 -5.50 -2.53
CA VAL A 484 0.28 -5.04 -1.79
C VAL A 484 1.02 -6.19 -1.14
N SER A 485 2.34 -6.13 -1.20
CA SER A 485 3.24 -6.87 -0.32
C SER A 485 3.96 -5.86 0.58
N ARG A 486 4.27 -6.23 1.83
CA ARG A 486 5.03 -5.31 2.70
C ARG A 486 6.46 -5.21 2.19
N ARG A 487 6.99 -3.99 2.08
CA ARG A 487 8.36 -3.75 1.58
C ARG A 487 9.41 -4.47 2.43
N PRO A 488 10.53 -4.91 1.84
CA PRO A 488 11.68 -5.41 2.58
C PRO A 488 12.10 -4.41 3.67
N ASN A 489 12.52 -4.93 4.82
CA ASN A 489 12.96 -4.18 6.01
C ASN A 489 11.91 -3.25 6.68
N LYS A 490 10.68 -3.13 6.17
CA LYS A 490 9.60 -2.37 6.84
C LYS A 490 8.80 -3.26 7.79
N ASP A 491 8.55 -2.77 9.01
CA ASP A 491 7.77 -3.46 10.04
C ASP A 491 6.26 -3.24 9.95
N ALA A 492 5.48 -4.11 10.62
CA ALA A 492 4.01 -4.04 10.60
C ALA A 492 3.45 -2.74 11.21
N LEU A 493 4.23 -2.06 12.06
CA LEU A 493 3.89 -0.78 12.69
C LEU A 493 4.69 0.42 12.14
N VAL A 494 5.45 0.28 11.05
CA VAL A 494 6.12 1.44 10.42
C VAL A 494 5.07 2.49 10.03
N GLY A 495 5.37 3.75 10.37
CA GLY A 495 4.52 4.90 10.08
C GLY A 495 3.25 5.03 10.93
N ILE A 496 2.98 4.11 11.86
CA ILE A 496 1.71 4.07 12.61
C ILE A 496 1.82 4.86 13.92
N PRO A 497 0.91 5.84 14.17
CA PRO A 497 0.78 6.52 15.45
C PRO A 497 0.62 5.53 16.61
N GLY A 498 1.36 5.76 17.70
CA GLY A 498 1.48 4.81 18.81
C GLY A 498 2.69 3.87 18.74
N SER A 499 3.62 4.06 17.80
CA SER A 499 4.94 3.39 17.74
C SER A 499 6.11 4.26 18.31
N VAL A 500 7.25 3.69 18.79
CA VAL A 500 8.18 4.30 19.82
C VAL A 500 9.33 5.12 19.29
N PRO A 501 9.59 5.09 17.98
CA PRO A 501 10.97 5.20 17.50
C PRO A 501 12.07 4.56 18.39
N ALA A 502 12.56 3.38 17.99
CA ALA A 502 13.93 3.00 18.31
C ALA A 502 14.88 3.94 17.52
N SER A 503 15.06 5.16 18.04
CA SER A 503 16.15 6.11 17.77
C SER A 503 15.92 7.41 18.58
N ALA A 504 15.88 7.30 19.90
CA ALA A 504 15.96 8.45 20.81
C ALA A 504 16.72 8.05 22.09
N LYS A 505 18.01 7.74 21.94
CA LYS A 505 18.96 7.59 23.04
C LYS A 505 19.95 8.75 23.04
N GLU A 506 19.52 9.90 23.55
CA GLU A 506 20.43 10.81 24.25
C GLU A 506 19.89 11.07 25.66
N GLY A 507 20.82 11.09 26.62
CA GLY A 507 20.49 10.80 28.01
C GLY A 507 20.09 12.02 28.83
N ILE A 508 18.98 11.91 29.57
CA ILE A 508 18.68 12.79 30.69
C ILE A 508 19.22 12.15 31.98
N GLN A 509 20.39 12.62 32.44
CA GLN A 509 20.90 12.28 33.76
C GLN A 509 20.00 12.87 34.84
N LYS A 510 19.67 12.08 35.87
CA LYS A 510 19.08 12.61 37.11
C LYS A 510 20.10 13.51 37.84
N LYS A 511 19.77 14.79 38.00
CA LYS A 511 20.20 15.60 39.15
C LYS A 511 19.03 16.44 39.66
N GLN A 512 18.71 16.30 40.93
CA GLN A 512 18.06 17.38 41.70
C GLN A 512 19.10 18.50 41.90
N PRO A 513 18.68 19.77 41.96
CA PRO A 513 18.23 20.33 43.24
C PRO A 513 16.92 21.14 43.13
N GLY A 514 16.23 21.33 44.25
CA GLY A 514 15.05 22.19 44.31
C GLY A 514 15.40 23.63 44.66
N TYR A 515 14.69 24.60 44.08
CA TYR A 515 14.57 25.98 44.57
C TYR A 515 13.17 26.54 44.25
N ARG A 516 12.66 27.43 45.11
CA ARG A 516 11.41 28.19 44.91
C ARG A 516 11.75 29.60 44.43
N PHE A 517 11.12 30.04 43.34
CA PHE A 517 10.85 31.45 43.02
C PHE A 517 9.49 31.48 42.26
N GLY A 518 8.65 32.52 42.29
CA GLY A 518 8.89 33.90 42.73
C GLY A 518 8.77 34.83 41.52
N VAL A 519 7.58 34.97 40.93
CA VAL A 519 7.38 35.71 39.68
C VAL A 519 7.43 37.23 39.92
N SER A 520 8.34 37.91 39.22
CA SER A 520 8.40 39.36 39.10
C SER A 520 7.94 39.76 37.69
N ALA A 521 7.12 40.81 37.60
CA ALA A 521 6.63 41.34 36.34
C ALA A 521 7.57 42.41 35.74
N SER A 522 7.74 42.37 34.42
CA SER A 522 8.56 43.24 33.57
C SER A 522 8.05 43.09 32.12
N LYS A 523 8.25 43.99 31.14
CA LYS A 523 7.95 45.44 31.14
C LYS A 523 7.86 46.06 29.73
N ASN A 524 8.18 45.32 28.66
CA ASN A 524 8.21 45.81 27.28
C ASN A 524 6.90 45.52 26.52
N PRO A 525 6.15 46.53 26.02
CA PRO A 525 4.93 46.31 25.24
C PRO A 525 5.20 45.92 23.77
N LEU A 526 4.27 45.19 23.16
CA LEU A 526 4.27 44.78 21.74
C LEU A 526 2.83 44.79 21.22
N LEU A 527 2.57 45.37 20.05
CA LEU A 527 1.28 45.23 19.35
C LEU A 527 1.42 44.18 18.24
N ILE A 528 0.47 43.25 18.16
CA ILE A 528 0.40 42.21 17.13
C ILE A 528 -0.91 42.38 16.36
N LEU A 529 -0.81 42.71 15.08
CA LEU A 529 -1.93 42.89 14.16
C LEU A 529 -2.04 41.70 13.22
N TYR A 530 -3.27 41.25 12.93
CA TYR A 530 -3.48 40.20 11.94
C TYR A 530 -4.64 40.45 10.98
N GLY A 531 -4.46 40.07 9.72
CA GLY A 531 -5.53 39.87 8.74
C GLY A 531 -5.75 38.38 8.52
N SER A 532 -6.97 37.83 8.59
CA SER A 532 -7.16 36.38 8.51
C SER A 532 -8.60 35.92 8.23
N ASN A 533 -8.92 35.54 6.99
CA ASN A 533 -10.17 34.82 6.67
C ASN A 533 -10.11 33.35 7.14
N ALA A 534 -9.01 32.66 6.84
CA ALA A 534 -8.81 31.22 7.07
C ALA A 534 -8.22 30.86 8.46
N GLY A 535 -8.34 31.75 9.45
CA GLY A 535 -7.77 31.59 10.80
C GLY A 535 -6.23 31.52 10.92
N THR A 536 -5.49 31.51 9.81
CA THR A 536 -4.06 31.15 9.82
C THR A 536 -3.18 32.21 10.48
N CYS A 537 -3.29 33.47 10.06
CA CYS A 537 -2.52 34.56 10.67
C CYS A 537 -3.03 34.92 12.08
N LYS A 538 -4.30 34.60 12.39
CA LYS A 538 -4.85 34.74 13.75
C LYS A 538 -4.14 33.81 14.74
N TYR A 539 -4.03 32.52 14.40
CA TYR A 539 -3.31 31.56 15.23
C TYR A 539 -1.83 31.94 15.40
N MET A 540 -1.18 32.45 14.35
CA MET A 540 0.19 32.97 14.45
C MET A 540 0.28 34.19 15.40
N ALA A 541 -0.71 35.08 15.39
CA ALA A 541 -0.77 36.16 16.38
C ALA A 541 -0.95 35.65 17.82
N GLU A 542 -1.75 34.60 18.01
CA GLU A 542 -1.96 33.93 19.31
C GLU A 542 -0.70 33.15 19.78
N ASP A 543 0.03 32.50 18.87
CA ASP A 543 1.32 31.83 19.11
C ASP A 543 2.39 32.84 19.53
N LEU A 544 2.58 33.91 18.73
CA LEU A 544 3.49 34.99 19.06
C LEU A 544 3.12 35.68 20.38
N GLN A 545 1.82 35.86 20.69
CA GLN A 545 1.40 36.39 21.99
C GLN A 545 1.80 35.48 23.15
N THR A 546 1.72 34.15 22.97
CA THR A 546 2.09 33.18 24.00
C THR A 546 3.60 33.18 24.21
N MET A 547 4.38 33.06 23.13
CA MET A 547 5.85 33.07 23.18
C MET A 547 6.42 34.41 23.67
N ALA A 548 5.79 35.54 23.32
CA ALA A 548 6.16 36.86 23.84
C ALA A 548 5.95 36.97 25.37
N LYS A 549 4.86 36.43 25.91
CA LYS A 549 4.62 36.37 27.37
C LYS A 549 5.67 35.52 28.09
N GLU A 550 6.06 34.39 27.51
CA GLU A 550 7.12 33.52 28.05
C GLU A 550 8.51 34.20 28.07
N ARG A 551 8.74 35.16 27.17
CA ARG A 551 9.94 36.02 27.14
C ARG A 551 9.82 37.32 27.95
N GLY A 552 8.78 37.48 28.77
CA GLY A 552 8.62 38.68 29.61
C GLY A 552 8.23 39.96 28.85
N LEU A 553 7.60 39.82 27.69
CA LEU A 553 6.96 40.92 26.97
C LEU A 553 5.47 41.04 27.38
N ASN A 554 4.88 42.20 27.12
CA ASN A 554 3.45 42.47 27.31
C ASN A 554 2.73 42.67 25.96
N PRO A 555 2.37 41.59 25.25
CA PRO A 555 1.78 41.65 23.91
C PRO A 555 0.26 41.84 23.90
N THR A 556 -0.21 42.80 23.11
CA THR A 556 -1.62 42.99 22.72
C THR A 556 -1.85 42.40 21.32
N VAL A 557 -3.01 41.77 21.09
CA VAL A 557 -3.38 41.19 19.78
C VAL A 557 -4.70 41.81 19.31
N GLU A 558 -4.71 42.37 18.11
CA GLU A 558 -5.85 43.02 17.47
C GLU A 558 -5.94 42.62 15.98
N THR A 559 -7.10 42.81 15.36
CA THR A 559 -7.19 42.73 13.89
C THR A 559 -6.56 43.95 13.24
N MET A 560 -6.12 43.82 12.00
CA MET A 560 -5.61 44.97 11.24
C MET A 560 -6.66 46.08 11.15
N ASP A 561 -7.92 45.76 10.87
CA ASP A 561 -8.98 46.76 10.74
C ASP A 561 -9.30 47.52 12.04
N GLU A 562 -9.12 46.91 13.23
CA GLU A 562 -9.27 47.60 14.53
C GLU A 562 -8.18 48.65 14.76
N ALA A 563 -6.95 48.40 14.30
CA ALA A 563 -5.82 49.32 14.39
C ALA A 563 -5.77 50.40 13.30
N THR A 564 -6.77 50.46 12.41
CA THR A 564 -6.92 51.53 11.42
C THR A 564 -6.98 52.88 12.14
N GLU A 565 -6.17 53.87 11.72
CA GLU A 565 -6.02 55.19 12.38
C GLU A 565 -5.36 55.19 13.77
N HIS A 566 -5.07 54.04 14.38
CA HIS A 566 -4.66 53.92 15.79
C HIS A 566 -3.30 53.23 16.01
N LEU A 567 -2.39 53.27 15.02
CA LEU A 567 -1.04 52.68 15.15
C LEU A 567 -0.19 53.41 16.21
N PRO A 568 0.41 52.70 17.19
CA PRO A 568 1.23 53.31 18.23
C PRO A 568 2.62 53.74 17.71
N THR A 569 3.24 54.69 18.40
CA THR A 569 4.56 55.26 18.06
C THR A 569 5.64 55.01 19.12
N ASP A 570 5.25 54.48 20.28
CA ASP A 570 6.10 54.19 21.44
C ASP A 570 6.45 52.71 21.60
N GLN A 571 5.73 51.80 20.91
CA GLN A 571 5.94 50.34 20.94
C GLN A 571 6.06 49.72 19.53
N PRO A 572 6.77 48.58 19.38
CA PRO A 572 6.84 47.85 18.12
C PRO A 572 5.50 47.23 17.70
N VAL A 573 5.28 47.13 16.39
CA VAL A 573 4.09 46.54 15.76
C VAL A 573 4.48 45.35 14.86
N ALA A 574 4.02 44.16 15.19
CA ALA A 574 4.12 42.97 14.35
C ALA A 574 2.86 42.85 13.47
N ILE A 575 2.98 42.75 12.15
CA ILE A 575 1.82 42.66 11.24
C ILE A 575 1.83 41.34 10.48
N ILE A 576 0.87 40.46 10.75
CA ILE A 576 0.78 39.12 10.17
C ILE A 576 -0.34 39.12 9.12
N SER A 577 0.02 39.12 7.83
CA SER A 577 -0.92 39.42 6.74
C SER A 577 -0.86 38.42 5.57
N PRO A 578 -2.00 37.88 5.12
CA PRO A 578 -2.07 36.94 4.01
C PRO A 578 -2.36 37.63 2.68
N SER A 579 -2.50 36.87 1.60
CA SER A 579 -3.12 37.36 0.35
C SER A 579 -4.13 36.36 -0.16
N TYR A 580 -5.38 36.78 -0.30
CA TYR A 580 -6.46 35.99 -0.89
C TYR A 580 -6.67 36.48 -2.32
N GLU A 581 -6.12 35.76 -3.29
CA GLU A 581 -6.17 36.10 -4.73
C GLU A 581 -5.74 37.55 -5.03
N GLY A 582 -4.78 38.05 -4.23
CA GLY A 582 -4.23 39.40 -4.38
C GLY A 582 -5.10 40.52 -3.81
N LYS A 583 -6.09 40.19 -2.98
CA LYS A 583 -6.87 41.07 -2.10
C LYS A 583 -6.49 40.84 -0.63
N PRO A 584 -6.67 41.84 0.26
CA PRO A 584 -6.44 41.68 1.69
C PRO A 584 -7.48 40.75 2.33
N ALA A 585 -7.18 40.29 3.55
CA ALA A 585 -8.16 39.63 4.40
C ALA A 585 -9.34 40.57 4.72
N ASP A 586 -10.50 40.01 5.05
CA ASP A 586 -11.74 40.76 5.25
C ASP A 586 -11.64 41.72 6.44
N ASN A 587 -11.02 41.27 7.54
CA ASN A 587 -10.64 42.06 8.71
C ASN A 587 -9.32 42.84 8.54
N ALA A 588 -8.88 43.05 7.31
CA ALA A 588 -7.76 43.90 6.92
C ALA A 588 -8.10 44.81 5.71
N ARG A 589 -9.35 44.80 5.22
CA ARG A 589 -9.78 45.60 4.06
C ARG A 589 -9.71 47.09 4.36
N LYS A 590 -10.18 47.52 5.53
CA LYS A 590 -10.16 48.94 5.95
C LYS A 590 -8.74 49.42 6.18
N PHE A 591 -7.93 48.62 6.88
CA PHE A 591 -6.54 48.97 7.18
C PHE A 591 -5.69 49.13 5.91
N VAL A 592 -5.82 48.20 4.96
CA VAL A 592 -5.05 48.27 3.70
C VAL A 592 -5.51 49.46 2.85
N ALA A 593 -6.82 49.67 2.69
CA ALA A 593 -7.34 50.83 1.96
C ALA A 593 -6.95 52.17 2.63
N TRP A 594 -6.94 52.21 3.96
CA TRP A 594 -6.45 53.36 4.74
C TRP A 594 -4.97 53.61 4.46
N VAL A 595 -4.09 52.60 4.58
CA VAL A 595 -2.65 52.72 4.28
C VAL A 595 -2.41 53.18 2.84
N GLU A 596 -3.18 52.71 1.87
CA GLU A 596 -3.10 53.17 0.46
C GLU A 596 -3.57 54.63 0.27
N SER A 597 -4.44 55.15 1.15
CA SER A 597 -4.94 56.53 1.10
C SER A 597 -4.04 57.57 1.78
N LEU A 598 -3.09 57.14 2.62
CA LEU A 598 -2.28 58.04 3.45
C LEU A 598 -1.25 58.83 2.62
N LYS A 599 -0.93 60.03 3.11
CA LYS A 599 0.13 60.88 2.56
C LYS A 599 1.47 60.59 3.25
N SER A 600 2.57 60.87 2.57
CA SER A 600 3.92 60.69 3.14
C SER A 600 4.09 61.49 4.45
N GLY A 601 4.72 60.87 5.44
CA GLY A 601 4.89 61.40 6.80
C GLY A 601 3.76 61.05 7.79
N ALA A 602 2.66 60.44 7.35
CA ALA A 602 1.53 60.11 8.23
C ALA A 602 1.83 59.01 9.28
N LEU A 603 2.84 58.17 9.07
CA LEU A 603 3.23 57.08 9.98
C LEU A 603 4.59 57.31 10.64
N ASN A 604 5.03 58.57 10.76
CA ASN A 604 6.27 58.93 11.44
C ASN A 604 6.35 58.33 12.85
N ASN A 605 7.53 57.81 13.20
CA ASN A 605 7.85 57.12 14.47
C ASN A 605 7.22 55.74 14.70
N VAL A 606 6.29 55.26 13.85
CA VAL A 606 5.79 53.87 13.93
C VAL A 606 6.93 52.90 13.62
N LYS A 607 7.17 51.92 14.50
CA LYS A 607 8.14 50.83 14.28
C LYS A 607 7.40 49.55 13.95
N PHE A 608 7.70 48.90 12.83
CA PHE A 608 6.97 47.71 12.40
C PHE A 608 7.85 46.58 11.84
N SER A 609 7.26 45.39 11.71
CA SER A 609 7.72 44.32 10.82
C SER A 609 6.51 43.55 10.28
N VAL A 610 6.61 43.02 9.06
CA VAL A 610 5.54 42.25 8.41
C VAL A 610 5.93 40.77 8.32
N PHE A 611 4.99 39.89 8.67
CA PHE A 611 5.03 38.48 8.29
C PHE A 611 3.97 38.19 7.25
N GLY A 612 4.41 37.84 6.04
CA GLY A 612 3.54 37.49 4.93
C GLY A 612 3.22 36.00 4.91
N VAL A 613 1.94 35.65 4.88
CA VAL A 613 1.47 34.25 4.68
C VAL A 613 0.91 34.11 3.27
N GLY A 614 1.61 33.35 2.41
CA GLY A 614 1.27 33.19 1.00
C GLY A 614 1.02 31.73 0.65
N ASN A 615 0.50 31.48 -0.55
CA ASN A 615 0.53 30.15 -1.16
C ASN A 615 0.92 30.31 -2.63
N SER A 616 2.04 29.68 -3.06
CA SER A 616 2.58 29.84 -4.42
C SER A 616 1.71 29.24 -5.52
N ASP A 617 0.70 28.41 -5.22
CA ASP A 617 -0.29 27.97 -6.20
C ASP A 617 -1.09 29.14 -6.80
N TRP A 618 -1.15 30.29 -6.13
CA TRP A 618 -1.65 31.55 -6.66
C TRP A 618 -0.52 32.46 -7.13
N ALA A 619 0.40 31.93 -7.94
CA ALA A 619 1.67 32.55 -8.34
C ALA A 619 1.59 34.05 -8.74
N THR A 620 0.55 34.46 -9.47
CA THR A 620 0.35 35.85 -9.91
C THR A 620 0.00 36.84 -8.78
N THR A 621 -0.38 36.34 -7.60
CA THR A 621 -0.83 37.13 -6.45
C THR A 621 -0.08 36.82 -5.15
N PHE A 622 0.97 36.01 -5.25
CA PHE A 622 1.74 35.47 -4.14
C PHE A 622 2.38 36.56 -3.26
N HIS A 623 1.92 36.63 -2.00
CA HIS A 623 2.27 37.65 -1.01
C HIS A 623 1.97 39.11 -1.41
N LYS A 624 1.06 39.36 -2.36
CA LYS A 624 0.81 40.72 -2.88
C LYS A 624 0.51 41.76 -1.78
N ILE A 625 -0.28 41.41 -0.76
CA ILE A 625 -0.70 42.30 0.32
C ILE A 625 0.37 42.52 1.41
N PRO A 626 1.02 41.50 2.00
CA PRO A 626 2.13 41.75 2.91
C PRO A 626 3.29 42.48 2.23
N LYS A 627 3.57 42.21 0.94
CA LYS A 627 4.54 43.00 0.14
C LYS A 627 4.07 44.46 -0.06
N LEU A 628 2.78 44.69 -0.31
CA LEU A 628 2.21 46.04 -0.40
C LEU A 628 2.41 46.81 0.93
N LEU A 629 2.15 46.19 2.07
CA LEU A 629 2.31 46.80 3.39
C LEU A 629 3.78 47.12 3.70
N ASP A 630 4.66 46.13 3.54
CA ASP A 630 6.10 46.25 3.72
C ASP A 630 6.72 47.35 2.85
N GLN A 631 6.24 47.51 1.61
CA GLN A 631 6.73 48.53 0.67
C GLN A 631 6.07 49.91 0.82
N SER A 632 4.85 49.99 1.37
CA SER A 632 4.11 51.25 1.49
C SER A 632 4.35 51.95 2.82
N MET A 633 4.37 51.24 3.94
CA MET A 633 4.52 51.88 5.26
C MET A 633 5.83 52.68 5.42
N PRO A 634 6.99 52.26 4.86
CA PRO A 634 8.21 53.07 4.90
C PRO A 634 8.10 54.39 4.12
N LYS A 635 7.35 54.41 3.00
CA LYS A 635 7.09 55.64 2.22
C LYS A 635 6.19 56.63 2.97
N LEU A 636 5.44 56.13 3.95
CA LEU A 636 4.57 56.90 4.83
C LEU A 636 5.27 57.38 6.12
N GLY A 637 6.53 57.01 6.36
CA GLY A 637 7.34 57.46 7.51
C GLY A 637 7.56 56.42 8.61
N ALA A 638 6.98 55.22 8.48
CA ALA A 638 7.23 54.13 9.43
C ALA A 638 8.63 53.53 9.23
N LYS A 639 9.21 52.97 10.29
CA LYS A 639 10.54 52.33 10.24
C LYS A 639 10.42 50.82 10.48
N ALA A 640 10.86 50.02 9.52
CA ALA A 640 11.04 48.58 9.72
C ALA A 640 12.15 48.36 10.76
N PHE A 641 11.89 47.57 11.82
CA PHE A 641 12.91 47.26 12.85
C PHE A 641 13.67 45.95 12.59
N MET A 642 13.09 45.06 11.78
CA MET A 642 13.71 43.85 11.23
C MET A 642 13.15 43.60 9.82
N PRO A 643 13.78 42.75 8.98
CA PRO A 643 13.23 42.38 7.67
C PRO A 643 11.83 41.76 7.77
N ALA A 644 11.03 41.92 6.72
CA ALA A 644 9.77 41.20 6.60
C ALA A 644 10.02 39.70 6.32
N GLY A 645 9.33 38.84 7.06
CA GLY A 645 9.32 37.40 6.83
C GLY A 645 8.24 37.02 5.83
N PHE A 646 8.46 35.95 5.06
CA PHE A 646 7.50 35.45 4.08
C PHE A 646 7.48 33.92 4.14
N ALA A 647 6.31 33.34 4.40
CA ALA A 647 6.09 31.91 4.42
C ALA A 647 5.15 31.45 3.30
N ASP A 648 5.61 30.49 2.51
CA ASP A 648 4.74 29.76 1.59
C ASP A 648 4.08 28.60 2.32
N VAL A 649 2.76 28.68 2.50
CA VAL A 649 1.92 27.61 3.06
C VAL A 649 2.12 26.28 2.34
N LYS A 650 2.53 26.30 1.06
CA LYS A 650 2.82 25.10 0.26
C LYS A 650 4.19 24.47 0.57
N GLU A 651 5.23 25.27 0.88
CA GLU A 651 6.61 24.78 1.03
C GLU A 651 7.08 24.66 2.47
N ASP A 652 6.84 25.68 3.29
CA ASP A 652 6.96 25.61 4.75
C ASP A 652 6.30 26.84 5.36
N LEU A 653 5.26 26.60 6.15
CA LEU A 653 4.63 27.65 6.96
C LEU A 653 5.33 27.83 8.32
N VAL A 654 5.94 26.76 8.83
CA VAL A 654 6.40 26.66 10.21
C VAL A 654 7.83 27.14 10.34
N GLY A 655 8.79 26.64 9.56
CA GLY A 655 10.19 27.07 9.63
C GLY A 655 10.35 28.60 9.49
N PRO A 656 9.89 29.22 8.38
CA PRO A 656 9.99 30.67 8.22
C PRO A 656 9.20 31.47 9.26
N TRP A 657 8.14 30.90 9.85
CA TRP A 657 7.42 31.51 10.97
C TRP A 657 8.23 31.46 12.26
N GLU A 658 8.78 30.30 12.60
CA GLU A 658 9.60 30.10 13.81
C GLU A 658 10.87 30.95 13.74
N ASP A 659 11.55 30.99 12.59
CA ASP A 659 12.71 31.85 12.34
C ASP A 659 12.35 33.34 12.55
N TRP A 660 11.32 33.85 11.85
CA TRP A 660 10.92 35.25 11.96
C TRP A 660 10.37 35.61 13.35
N ARG A 661 9.64 34.71 14.00
CA ARG A 661 9.11 34.88 15.36
C ARG A 661 10.25 34.92 16.38
N ASP A 662 11.22 34.02 16.29
CA ASP A 662 12.35 33.97 17.21
C ASP A 662 13.30 35.17 17.00
N ASP A 663 13.52 35.62 15.76
CA ASP A 663 14.21 36.87 15.44
C ASP A 663 13.46 38.09 15.99
N LEU A 664 12.13 38.16 15.81
CA LEU A 664 11.30 39.24 16.32
C LEU A 664 11.37 39.32 17.84
N LEU A 665 11.19 38.20 18.54
CA LEU A 665 11.27 38.14 19.99
C LEU A 665 12.66 38.51 20.51
N SER A 666 13.72 38.06 19.82
CA SER A 666 15.11 38.39 20.16
C SER A 666 15.47 39.86 19.86
N SER A 667 14.75 40.52 18.94
CA SER A 667 14.90 41.95 18.67
C SER A 667 14.19 42.86 19.70
N ILE A 668 13.39 42.29 20.63
CA ILE A 668 12.53 43.02 21.58
C ILE A 668 12.82 42.65 23.06
N GLY A 669 13.39 41.47 23.35
CA GLY A 669 13.66 41.00 24.73
C GLY A 669 14.97 40.22 24.91
N ASP A 670 15.48 40.22 26.15
CA ASP A 670 16.73 39.57 26.56
C ASP A 670 16.61 38.03 26.74
N GLU A 671 17.74 37.38 27.03
CA GLU A 671 18.07 35.95 26.80
C GLU A 671 17.10 34.83 27.22
N LYS A 672 17.28 33.65 26.59
CA LYS A 672 16.46 32.43 26.70
C LYS A 672 16.45 31.80 28.11
N HIS A 673 15.26 31.47 28.63
CA HIS A 673 15.06 30.50 29.71
C HIS A 673 14.30 29.27 29.19
N PRO A 674 14.83 28.03 29.32
CA PRO A 674 14.18 26.83 28.80
C PRO A 674 13.31 26.11 29.85
N ALA A 675 12.12 25.65 29.43
CA ALA A 675 11.30 24.68 30.15
C ALA A 675 10.83 23.56 29.20
N GLN A 676 10.55 22.35 29.73
CA GLN A 676 10.42 21.12 28.94
C GLN A 676 9.30 20.21 29.46
N ALA A 677 8.57 19.51 28.58
CA ALA A 677 7.69 18.38 28.93
C ALA A 677 7.61 17.32 27.77
N PRO A 678 7.28 16.04 28.02
CA PRO A 678 7.55 14.92 27.09
C PRO A 678 6.32 14.07 26.64
N GLU A 679 6.45 13.25 25.58
CA GLU A 679 5.47 12.19 25.21
C GLU A 679 6.10 10.95 24.50
N LEU A 680 5.33 9.87 24.25
CA LEU A 680 5.77 8.44 24.20
C LEU A 680 5.31 7.62 22.94
N GLY A 681 5.80 6.37 22.74
CA GLY A 681 5.26 5.39 21.74
C GLY A 681 5.65 3.87 21.94
N VAL A 682 5.38 2.94 20.98
CA VAL A 682 5.79 1.46 20.96
C VAL A 682 6.32 0.89 19.57
N LYS A 683 7.63 0.93 19.22
CA LYS A 683 8.18 0.53 17.87
C LYS A 683 8.53 -0.95 17.87
N ILE A 684 8.56 -1.51 16.67
CA ILE A 684 8.93 -2.89 16.39
C ILE A 684 9.94 -2.90 15.24
N GLU A 685 11.01 -3.68 15.38
CA GLU A 685 12.05 -3.92 14.37
C GLU A 685 12.16 -5.42 14.08
N LYS A 686 12.21 -5.79 12.80
CA LYS A 686 12.40 -7.17 12.36
C LYS A 686 13.84 -7.64 12.56
N PRO A 687 14.04 -8.83 13.16
CA PRO A 687 15.38 -9.37 13.36
C PRO A 687 15.98 -9.85 12.03
N SER A 688 16.95 -9.09 11.51
CA SER A 688 17.76 -9.42 10.32
C SER A 688 18.54 -10.73 10.41
N MET A 689 18.62 -11.32 11.62
CA MET A 689 19.33 -12.56 11.91
C MET A 689 18.75 -13.79 11.17
N ALA A 690 17.46 -13.80 10.85
CA ALA A 690 16.83 -14.94 10.15
C ALA A 690 17.46 -15.20 8.76
N ASN A 691 17.67 -14.13 7.98
CA ASN A 691 18.29 -14.23 6.65
C ASN A 691 19.77 -14.64 6.75
N LYS A 692 20.50 -14.12 7.74
CA LYS A 692 21.90 -14.51 8.02
C LYS A 692 22.03 -16.00 8.36
N LEU A 693 21.12 -16.55 9.17
CA LEU A 693 21.11 -17.97 9.56
C LEU A 693 20.74 -18.89 8.39
N ALA A 694 19.84 -18.45 7.51
CA ALA A 694 19.38 -19.24 6.38
C ALA A 694 20.32 -19.19 5.16
N GLY A 695 21.14 -18.15 5.02
CA GLY A 695 21.97 -17.90 3.84
C GLY A 695 21.16 -17.51 2.58
N ALA A 696 19.89 -17.16 2.76
CA ALA A 696 18.94 -16.78 1.72
C ALA A 696 17.89 -15.83 2.32
N GLU A 697 17.11 -15.17 1.46
CA GLU A 697 15.95 -14.38 1.91
C GLU A 697 14.84 -15.29 2.43
N VAL A 698 14.49 -15.16 3.70
CA VAL A 698 13.49 -16.00 4.36
C VAL A 698 12.16 -15.25 4.44
N SER A 699 11.13 -15.82 3.84
CA SER A 699 9.77 -15.30 3.88
C SER A 699 8.90 -16.03 4.91
N GLU A 700 7.71 -15.50 5.18
CA GLU A 700 6.71 -16.15 6.05
C GLU A 700 5.61 -16.81 5.21
N ALA A 701 5.62 -18.14 5.10
CA ALA A 701 4.50 -18.90 4.51
C ALA A 701 3.42 -19.22 5.57
N MET A 702 2.16 -19.30 5.14
CA MET A 702 1.03 -19.58 6.04
C MET A 702 0.66 -21.07 5.99
N VAL A 703 0.61 -21.72 7.15
CA VAL A 703 0.15 -23.11 7.28
C VAL A 703 -1.37 -23.15 7.06
N LYS A 704 -1.82 -23.95 6.08
CA LYS A 704 -3.24 -24.17 5.77
C LYS A 704 -3.79 -25.38 6.50
N SER A 705 -3.04 -26.48 6.48
CA SER A 705 -3.36 -27.71 7.21
C SER A 705 -2.09 -28.36 7.76
N ASN A 706 -2.22 -29.15 8.83
CA ASN A 706 -1.12 -29.93 9.41
C ASN A 706 -1.69 -31.16 10.12
N VAL A 707 -1.74 -32.29 9.42
CA VAL A 707 -2.49 -33.50 9.80
C VAL A 707 -1.53 -34.67 10.02
N GLU A 708 -1.82 -35.52 11.01
CA GLU A 708 -1.11 -36.78 11.19
C GLU A 708 -1.62 -37.83 10.20
N ILE A 709 -0.71 -38.46 9.46
CA ILE A 709 -1.01 -39.44 8.41
C ILE A 709 -0.49 -40.85 8.74
N ALA A 710 0.36 -40.98 9.77
CA ALA A 710 0.70 -42.26 10.41
C ALA A 710 1.11 -42.01 11.87
N SER A 711 0.66 -42.86 12.79
CA SER A 711 0.93 -42.70 14.23
C SER A 711 2.35 -43.15 14.62
N ALA A 712 2.74 -42.84 15.87
CA ALA A 712 4.03 -43.26 16.42
C ALA A 712 4.13 -44.79 16.70
N GLU A 713 3.08 -45.58 16.47
CA GLU A 713 3.10 -47.04 16.72
C GLU A 713 4.17 -47.76 15.89
N MET A 714 4.35 -47.33 14.63
CA MET A 714 5.24 -47.99 13.69
C MET A 714 6.65 -47.39 13.68
N GLY A 715 6.85 -46.18 14.19
CA GLY A 715 8.10 -45.42 14.15
C GLY A 715 7.91 -43.98 14.62
N SER A 716 8.66 -43.03 14.06
CA SER A 716 8.27 -41.61 14.19
C SER A 716 6.91 -41.40 13.53
N ALA A 717 6.00 -40.69 14.22
CA ALA A 717 4.74 -40.24 13.64
C ALA A 717 5.01 -39.41 12.39
N LYS A 718 4.13 -39.50 11.39
CA LYS A 718 4.31 -38.88 10.08
C LYS A 718 3.21 -37.85 9.86
N ARG A 719 3.57 -36.67 9.39
CA ARG A 719 2.62 -35.57 9.17
C ARG A 719 2.67 -35.06 7.74
N HIS A 720 1.50 -34.66 7.27
CA HIS A 720 1.30 -33.86 6.07
C HIS A 720 1.02 -32.43 6.50
N MET A 721 1.71 -31.45 5.91
CA MET A 721 1.43 -30.04 6.12
C MET A 721 1.27 -29.34 4.78
N GLU A 722 0.17 -28.61 4.60
CA GLU A 722 -0.03 -27.70 3.47
C GLU A 722 0.35 -26.28 3.90
N VAL A 723 1.09 -25.59 3.04
CA VAL A 723 1.57 -24.23 3.23
C VAL A 723 1.25 -23.39 1.99
N GLU A 724 0.54 -22.29 2.22
CA GLU A 724 0.30 -21.25 1.23
C GLU A 724 1.57 -20.42 1.10
N LEU A 725 2.18 -20.49 -0.10
CA LEU A 725 3.44 -19.82 -0.37
C LEU A 725 3.20 -18.30 -0.56
N PRO A 726 4.16 -17.45 -0.15
CA PRO A 726 4.11 -16.01 -0.41
C PRO A 726 3.97 -15.71 -1.90
N GLN A 727 3.26 -14.64 -2.24
CA GLN A 727 3.07 -14.26 -3.62
C GLN A 727 4.39 -13.98 -4.34
N GLY A 728 4.57 -14.60 -5.51
CA GLY A 728 5.84 -14.58 -6.26
C GLY A 728 6.74 -15.80 -6.02
N MET A 729 6.43 -16.64 -5.03
CA MET A 729 7.13 -17.91 -4.77
C MET A 729 6.41 -19.07 -5.47
N SER A 730 6.95 -19.52 -6.60
CA SER A 730 6.52 -20.75 -7.29
C SER A 730 7.46 -21.92 -6.98
N TYR A 731 7.00 -23.14 -7.29
CA TYR A 731 7.78 -24.38 -7.20
C TYR A 731 7.36 -25.34 -8.32
N GLU A 732 8.25 -26.25 -8.70
CA GLU A 732 7.95 -27.38 -9.59
C GLU A 732 7.92 -28.70 -8.80
N PRO A 733 7.14 -29.73 -9.21
CA PRO A 733 7.18 -31.04 -8.56
C PRO A 733 8.61 -31.59 -8.53
N GLY A 734 9.14 -31.83 -7.33
CA GLY A 734 10.54 -32.21 -7.11
C GLY A 734 11.39 -31.15 -6.42
N ASP A 735 10.91 -29.90 -6.29
CA ASP A 735 11.57 -28.85 -5.50
C ASP A 735 11.43 -29.05 -3.98
N TYR A 736 12.16 -28.24 -3.22
CA TYR A 736 12.14 -28.25 -1.76
C TYR A 736 11.57 -26.97 -1.16
N ILE A 737 10.96 -27.10 0.02
CA ILE A 737 10.81 -25.98 0.94
C ILE A 737 11.88 -26.07 2.04
N VAL A 738 12.50 -24.94 2.35
CA VAL A 738 13.56 -24.83 3.35
C VAL A 738 13.06 -23.98 4.50
N VAL A 739 12.91 -24.57 5.68
CA VAL A 739 12.29 -23.98 6.88
C VAL A 739 13.35 -23.57 7.90
N LEU A 740 13.24 -22.35 8.44
CA LEU A 740 14.04 -21.87 9.57
C LEU A 740 13.24 -22.01 10.89
N PRO A 741 13.51 -23.06 11.70
CA PRO A 741 12.69 -23.41 12.86
C PRO A 741 12.97 -22.49 14.08
N THR A 742 12.48 -22.89 15.25
CA THR A 742 12.96 -22.42 16.57
C THR A 742 13.20 -23.62 17.49
N ASN A 743 14.06 -23.47 18.51
CA ASN A 743 14.31 -24.54 19.48
C ASN A 743 13.05 -24.87 20.29
N PRO A 744 12.86 -26.15 20.69
CA PRO A 744 11.77 -26.56 21.56
C PRO A 744 11.75 -25.74 22.87
N PRO A 745 10.61 -25.17 23.30
CA PRO A 745 10.52 -24.32 24.49
C PRO A 745 11.03 -24.99 25.78
N ASN A 746 10.91 -26.32 25.88
CA ASN A 746 11.43 -27.09 27.02
C ASN A 746 12.97 -27.12 27.06
N THR A 747 13.63 -27.17 25.91
CA THR A 747 15.10 -27.12 25.80
C THR A 747 15.62 -25.71 26.09
N VAL A 748 14.91 -24.67 25.65
CA VAL A 748 15.22 -23.27 26.01
C VAL A 748 15.11 -23.08 27.53
N LYS A 749 14.01 -23.51 28.15
CA LYS A 749 13.80 -23.44 29.62
C LYS A 749 14.89 -24.16 30.43
N ARG A 750 15.46 -25.27 29.91
CA ARG A 750 16.60 -25.96 30.55
C ARG A 750 17.85 -25.08 30.59
N ALA A 751 18.25 -24.50 29.46
CA ALA A 751 19.40 -23.60 29.40
C ALA A 751 19.20 -22.36 30.31
N VAL A 752 18.02 -21.75 30.26
CA VAL A 752 17.64 -20.62 31.12
C VAL A 752 17.79 -20.96 32.61
N ARG A 753 17.32 -22.13 33.05
CA ARG A 753 17.51 -22.62 34.43
C ARG A 753 18.98 -22.86 34.78
N ARG A 754 19.76 -23.47 33.88
CA ARG A 754 21.17 -23.83 34.15
C ARG A 754 22.09 -22.63 34.41
N PHE A 755 21.73 -21.47 33.86
CA PHE A 755 22.47 -20.21 34.03
C PHE A 755 21.74 -19.18 34.90
N ASN A 756 20.59 -19.54 35.50
CA ASN A 756 19.79 -18.68 36.37
C ASN A 756 19.40 -17.34 35.71
N LEU A 757 18.78 -17.43 34.52
CA LEU A 757 18.33 -16.31 33.69
C LEU A 757 16.79 -16.25 33.62
N ASN A 758 16.26 -15.16 33.08
CA ASN A 758 14.90 -15.05 32.55
C ASN A 758 14.91 -15.07 31.00
N LEU A 759 13.74 -15.03 30.37
CA LEU A 759 13.62 -15.09 28.91
C LEU A 759 13.74 -13.70 28.23
N ASP A 760 13.30 -12.67 28.94
CA ASP A 760 13.30 -11.26 28.59
C ASP A 760 14.59 -10.52 28.97
N ASP A 761 15.46 -11.15 29.78
CA ASP A 761 16.82 -10.67 30.05
C ASP A 761 17.54 -10.31 28.74
N VAL A 762 18.10 -9.10 28.66
CA VAL A 762 18.83 -8.61 27.49
C VAL A 762 20.32 -8.83 27.70
N ILE A 763 20.94 -9.64 26.84
CA ILE A 763 22.38 -9.94 26.87
C ILE A 763 23.09 -9.40 25.63
N THR A 764 24.34 -8.96 25.81
CA THR A 764 25.22 -8.50 24.74
C THR A 764 26.42 -9.43 24.67
N VAL A 765 26.60 -10.11 23.53
CA VAL A 765 27.75 -10.99 23.30
C VAL A 765 28.83 -10.21 22.55
N SER A 766 30.06 -10.27 23.04
CA SER A 766 31.25 -9.64 22.44
C SER A 766 32.48 -10.54 22.63
N GLY A 767 33.57 -10.24 21.92
CA GLY A 767 34.82 -11.03 22.04
C GLY A 767 34.81 -12.38 21.29
N THR A 768 33.88 -12.61 20.37
CA THR A 768 33.84 -13.77 19.46
C THR A 768 33.58 -13.30 18.02
N SER A 769 34.10 -14.01 17.02
CA SER A 769 33.87 -13.73 15.59
C SER A 769 32.57 -14.33 15.05
N LYS A 770 31.73 -14.89 15.93
CA LYS A 770 30.49 -15.59 15.58
C LYS A 770 29.33 -14.61 15.42
N GLU A 771 29.11 -14.14 14.18
CA GLU A 771 28.05 -13.17 13.86
C GLU A 771 26.64 -13.56 14.36
N PHE A 772 26.31 -14.86 14.44
CA PHE A 772 25.03 -15.32 14.95
C PHE A 772 24.84 -15.11 16.46
N LEU A 773 25.93 -14.86 17.20
CA LEU A 773 25.90 -14.40 18.60
C LEU A 773 26.01 -12.87 18.67
N THR A 774 26.91 -12.29 17.89
CA THR A 774 27.27 -10.86 17.89
C THR A 774 26.51 -10.04 16.83
N GLY A 775 25.18 -10.21 16.77
CA GLY A 775 24.32 -9.42 15.88
C GLY A 775 24.36 -7.92 16.18
N SER A 776 23.64 -7.10 15.39
CA SER A 776 23.73 -5.62 15.37
C SER A 776 23.38 -4.87 16.67
N GLY A 777 23.18 -5.57 17.80
CA GLY A 777 22.89 -4.98 19.10
C GLY A 777 22.62 -6.05 20.18
N PRO A 778 22.28 -5.61 21.41
CA PRO A 778 21.84 -6.49 22.48
C PRO A 778 20.62 -7.31 22.07
N ALA A 779 20.49 -8.53 22.58
CA ALA A 779 19.40 -9.44 22.25
C ALA A 779 18.84 -10.12 23.49
N THR A 780 17.56 -10.50 23.47
CA THR A 780 16.97 -11.24 24.58
C THR A 780 17.54 -12.67 24.65
N VAL A 781 17.58 -13.22 25.86
CA VAL A 781 17.91 -14.63 26.10
C VAL A 781 16.98 -15.54 25.30
N LEU A 782 15.69 -15.19 25.18
CA LEU A 782 14.73 -15.88 24.31
C LEU A 782 15.18 -15.88 22.84
N ASP A 783 15.55 -14.73 22.25
CA ASP A 783 15.94 -14.70 20.84
C ASP A 783 17.21 -15.51 20.57
N ILE A 784 18.26 -15.35 21.39
CA ILE A 784 19.50 -16.12 21.23
C ILE A 784 19.24 -17.63 21.37
N LEU A 785 18.61 -18.06 22.46
CA LEU A 785 18.43 -19.49 22.74
C LEU A 785 17.33 -20.16 21.90
N ALA A 786 16.28 -19.44 21.49
CA ALA A 786 15.21 -20.01 20.68
C ALA A 786 15.46 -19.90 19.16
N SER A 787 16.09 -18.81 18.70
CA SER A 787 16.14 -18.45 17.27
C SER A 787 17.54 -18.44 16.65
N ARG A 788 18.64 -18.41 17.42
CA ARG A 788 19.99 -18.21 16.85
C ARG A 788 20.96 -19.39 16.96
N VAL A 789 20.78 -20.29 17.93
CA VAL A 789 21.76 -21.35 18.25
C VAL A 789 21.19 -22.77 18.25
N GLU A 790 22.00 -23.78 18.00
CA GLU A 790 21.62 -25.20 18.17
C GLU A 790 21.85 -25.69 19.60
N LEU A 791 20.79 -25.94 20.37
CA LEU A 791 20.90 -26.46 21.74
C LEU A 791 21.08 -27.98 21.81
N GLY A 792 20.63 -28.72 20.79
CA GLY A 792 20.60 -30.19 20.77
C GLY A 792 21.75 -30.89 20.04
N THR A 793 22.82 -30.16 19.70
CA THR A 793 23.99 -30.75 19.03
C THR A 793 24.87 -31.52 20.04
N PRO A 794 25.29 -32.77 19.75
CA PRO A 794 26.23 -33.49 20.60
C PRO A 794 27.53 -32.72 20.82
N ALA A 795 28.03 -32.71 22.05
CA ALA A 795 29.30 -32.05 22.39
C ALA A 795 30.48 -32.70 21.65
N SER A 796 31.47 -31.89 21.28
CA SER A 796 32.75 -32.37 20.75
C SER A 796 33.74 -32.72 21.86
N LYS A 797 34.74 -33.56 21.55
CA LYS A 797 35.77 -34.02 22.51
C LYS A 797 36.46 -32.86 23.25
N ARG A 798 36.78 -31.78 22.51
CA ARG A 798 37.35 -30.54 23.04
C ARG A 798 36.39 -29.81 24.00
N GLN A 799 35.09 -29.76 23.69
CA GLN A 799 34.09 -29.13 24.56
C GLN A 799 33.91 -29.94 25.85
N THR A 800 33.87 -31.28 25.78
CA THR A 800 33.85 -32.15 26.97
C THR A 800 35.06 -31.90 27.86
N GLN A 801 36.26 -31.76 27.31
CA GLN A 801 37.48 -31.42 28.06
C GLN A 801 37.40 -30.03 28.70
N MET A 802 36.85 -29.02 28.02
CA MET A 802 36.67 -27.68 28.59
C MET A 802 35.65 -27.67 29.74
N ILE A 803 34.56 -28.44 29.64
CA ILE A 803 33.58 -28.62 30.73
C ILE A 803 34.21 -29.34 31.93
N ALA A 804 35.13 -30.29 31.68
CA ALA A 804 35.89 -30.99 32.72
C ALA A 804 36.79 -30.02 33.49
N GLN A 805 37.49 -29.12 32.78
CA GLN A 805 38.41 -28.15 33.39
C GLN A 805 37.72 -27.15 34.32
N SER A 806 36.41 -26.90 34.16
CA SER A 806 35.61 -26.06 35.06
C SER A 806 34.87 -26.82 36.18
N ALA A 807 35.01 -28.15 36.27
CA ALA A 807 34.38 -29.01 37.29
C ALA A 807 35.29 -29.25 38.50
N SER A 808 34.70 -29.72 39.61
CA SER A 808 35.49 -30.22 40.76
C SER A 808 36.17 -31.55 40.40
N ASP A 809 37.26 -31.91 41.09
CA ASP A 809 38.15 -32.99 40.65
C ASP A 809 37.44 -34.33 40.39
N GLY A 810 36.47 -34.73 41.23
CA GLY A 810 35.70 -35.96 41.03
C GLY A 810 34.81 -35.99 39.78
N ASP A 811 34.28 -34.84 39.33
CA ASP A 811 33.49 -34.75 38.09
C ASP A 811 34.40 -34.49 36.87
N LYS A 812 35.48 -33.73 37.08
CA LYS A 812 36.54 -33.47 36.11
C LYS A 812 37.20 -34.76 35.63
N ASP A 813 37.55 -35.67 36.54
CA ASP A 813 38.15 -36.96 36.18
C ASP A 813 37.17 -37.84 35.37
N ARG A 814 35.88 -37.83 35.72
CA ARG A 814 34.82 -38.53 34.97
C ARG A 814 34.64 -37.97 33.56
N LEU A 815 34.60 -36.64 33.41
CA LEU A 815 34.51 -35.97 32.12
C LEU A 815 35.78 -36.15 31.27
N MET A 816 36.97 -36.17 31.88
CA MET A 816 38.23 -36.50 31.20
C MET A 816 38.24 -37.97 30.76
N ALA A 817 37.70 -38.90 31.56
CA ALA A 817 37.56 -40.30 31.18
C ALA A 817 36.65 -40.47 29.94
N PHE A 818 35.57 -39.69 29.80
CA PHE A 818 34.77 -39.67 28.56
C PHE A 818 35.57 -39.22 27.33
N ALA A 819 36.57 -38.33 27.51
CA ALA A 819 37.43 -37.85 26.44
C ALA A 819 38.74 -38.66 26.26
N SER A 820 38.95 -39.74 27.03
CA SER A 820 40.21 -40.50 27.09
C SER A 820 40.59 -41.22 25.78
N SER A 821 39.60 -41.76 25.06
CA SER A 821 39.78 -42.45 23.78
C SER A 821 38.60 -42.16 22.86
N ASP A 822 38.78 -42.36 21.54
CA ASP A 822 37.68 -42.12 20.59
C ASP A 822 36.56 -43.15 20.72
N SER A 823 36.88 -44.38 21.16
CA SER A 823 35.89 -45.40 21.50
C SER A 823 35.03 -44.97 22.69
N ASN A 824 35.66 -44.51 23.79
CA ASN A 824 34.95 -44.05 24.98
C ASN A 824 34.12 -42.79 24.68
N PHE A 825 34.70 -41.84 23.93
CA PHE A 825 34.01 -40.62 23.54
C PHE A 825 32.80 -40.90 22.63
N ASN A 826 32.92 -41.86 21.71
CA ASN A 826 31.79 -42.28 20.90
C ASN A 826 30.69 -42.94 21.77
N ALA A 827 31.06 -43.89 22.63
CA ALA A 827 30.11 -44.58 23.50
C ALA A 827 29.39 -43.65 24.49
N GLU A 828 30.10 -42.73 25.15
CA GLU A 828 29.57 -41.89 26.22
C GLU A 828 28.93 -40.57 25.76
N VAL A 829 29.39 -40.00 24.63
CA VAL A 829 28.93 -38.68 24.16
C VAL A 829 28.19 -38.76 22.82
N ILE A 830 28.78 -39.35 21.79
CA ILE A 830 28.21 -39.32 20.43
C ILE A 830 27.00 -40.25 20.28
N SER A 831 27.14 -41.52 20.65
CA SER A 831 26.08 -42.53 20.58
C SER A 831 24.90 -42.20 21.51
N LYS A 832 25.20 -41.66 22.69
CA LYS A 832 24.22 -41.11 23.65
C LYS A 832 23.71 -39.72 23.28
N ARG A 833 24.26 -39.09 22.23
CA ARG A 833 23.96 -37.72 21.74
C ARG A 833 23.97 -36.64 22.83
N LYS A 834 24.85 -36.73 23.83
CA LYS A 834 24.90 -35.76 24.93
C LYS A 834 25.33 -34.38 24.40
N SER A 835 24.46 -33.38 24.52
CA SER A 835 24.79 -31.99 24.19
C SER A 835 25.66 -31.36 25.27
N VAL A 836 26.20 -30.17 24.99
CA VAL A 836 26.89 -29.33 26.00
C VAL A 836 25.97 -29.06 27.20
N LEU A 837 24.67 -28.84 26.96
CA LEU A 837 23.67 -28.62 28.01
C LEU A 837 23.39 -29.89 28.83
N ASP A 838 23.34 -31.07 28.20
CA ASP A 838 23.19 -32.33 28.93
C ASP A 838 24.41 -32.58 29.84
N LEU A 839 25.63 -32.37 29.34
CA LEU A 839 26.85 -32.52 30.14
C LEU A 839 26.90 -31.52 31.31
N LEU A 840 26.46 -30.29 31.14
CA LEU A 840 26.42 -29.28 32.21
C LEU A 840 25.36 -29.57 33.28
N GLU A 841 24.30 -30.31 32.95
CA GLU A 841 23.28 -30.77 33.91
C GLU A 841 23.66 -32.10 34.57
N ASP A 842 24.30 -33.02 33.85
CA ASP A 842 24.83 -34.29 34.38
C ASP A 842 25.99 -34.05 35.36
N PHE A 843 26.79 -32.99 35.17
CA PHE A 843 27.94 -32.61 35.99
C PHE A 843 27.77 -31.19 36.57
N PRO A 844 26.90 -31.00 37.57
CA PRO A 844 26.51 -29.67 38.07
C PRO A 844 27.65 -28.92 38.80
N SER A 845 28.73 -29.60 39.21
CA SER A 845 29.92 -28.95 39.77
C SER A 845 30.66 -28.08 38.76
N SER A 846 30.42 -28.26 37.45
CA SER A 846 31.07 -27.49 36.40
C SER A 846 30.61 -26.03 36.41
N LYS A 847 31.55 -25.13 36.71
CA LYS A 847 31.37 -23.67 36.80
C LYS A 847 31.57 -22.96 35.45
N LEU A 848 31.26 -23.63 34.34
CA LEU A 848 31.36 -23.04 33.00
C LEU A 848 30.47 -21.79 32.91
N SER A 849 31.01 -20.68 32.40
CA SER A 849 30.27 -19.43 32.29
C SER A 849 29.29 -19.43 31.12
N LEU A 850 28.27 -18.55 31.17
CA LEU A 850 27.33 -18.35 30.07
C LEU A 850 28.04 -17.97 28.76
N ALA A 851 29.08 -17.13 28.83
CA ALA A 851 29.86 -16.72 27.66
C ALA A 851 30.59 -17.92 27.02
N GLN A 852 31.25 -18.75 27.83
CA GLN A 852 31.89 -19.98 27.37
C GLN A 852 30.87 -20.97 26.79
N TYR A 853 29.69 -21.10 27.40
CA TYR A 853 28.62 -21.94 26.89
C TYR A 853 28.12 -21.48 25.52
N LEU A 854 27.79 -20.20 25.36
CA LEU A 854 27.32 -19.64 24.08
C LEU A 854 28.37 -19.79 22.97
N ASP A 855 29.66 -19.56 23.28
CA ASP A 855 30.74 -19.75 22.31
C ASP A 855 31.01 -21.24 21.98
N MET A 856 30.48 -22.20 22.74
CA MET A 856 30.48 -23.61 22.31
C MET A 856 29.37 -23.95 21.30
N LEU A 857 28.34 -23.10 21.13
CA LEU A 857 27.20 -23.42 20.28
C LEU A 857 27.48 -23.18 18.78
N LYS A 858 26.63 -23.80 17.95
CA LYS A 858 26.55 -23.64 16.49
C LYS A 858 25.35 -22.77 16.12
N PRO A 859 25.33 -22.10 14.95
CA PRO A 859 24.15 -21.37 14.48
C PRO A 859 22.97 -22.32 14.22
N LEU A 860 21.74 -21.85 14.50
CA LEU A 860 20.50 -22.58 14.20
C LEU A 860 20.32 -22.73 12.69
N ALA A 861 20.35 -23.98 12.20
CA ALA A 861 20.34 -24.25 10.76
C ALA A 861 18.92 -24.28 10.16
N PRO A 862 18.71 -23.83 8.91
CA PRO A 862 17.52 -24.15 8.15
C PRO A 862 17.46 -25.65 7.80
N ARG A 863 16.25 -26.23 7.69
CA ARG A 863 16.02 -27.65 7.33
C ARG A 863 15.20 -27.74 6.05
N GLN A 864 15.63 -28.62 5.14
CA GLN A 864 15.03 -28.85 3.83
C GLN A 864 14.00 -29.99 3.88
N TYR A 865 12.90 -29.84 3.15
CA TYR A 865 11.85 -30.84 2.99
C TYR A 865 11.40 -30.89 1.52
N SER A 866 11.38 -32.08 0.91
CA SER A 866 10.88 -32.26 -0.46
C SER A 866 9.38 -32.00 -0.54
N ILE A 867 8.95 -31.22 -1.54
CA ILE A 867 7.55 -30.82 -1.68
C ILE A 867 6.72 -32.03 -2.16
N SER A 868 5.61 -32.29 -1.47
CA SER A 868 4.77 -33.48 -1.64
C SER A 868 3.50 -33.28 -2.46
N SER A 869 3.44 -32.20 -3.24
CA SER A 869 2.30 -31.83 -4.09
C SER A 869 2.73 -31.37 -5.46
N SER A 870 1.75 -31.29 -6.34
CA SER A 870 1.81 -30.62 -7.64
C SER A 870 1.27 -29.18 -7.51
N PRO A 871 1.88 -28.17 -8.17
CA PRO A 871 1.29 -26.83 -8.25
C PRO A 871 -0.02 -26.86 -9.07
N LEU A 872 -0.07 -27.66 -10.14
CA LEU A 872 -1.28 -27.87 -10.95
C LEU A 872 -2.46 -28.34 -10.11
N ALA A 873 -2.26 -29.18 -9.09
CA ALA A 873 -3.35 -29.62 -8.21
C ALA A 873 -3.95 -28.48 -7.36
N SER A 874 -3.18 -27.43 -7.09
CA SER A 874 -3.70 -26.21 -6.47
C SER A 874 -4.42 -25.32 -7.50
N GLU A 875 -3.95 -25.29 -8.75
CA GLU A 875 -4.54 -24.53 -9.87
C GLU A 875 -5.86 -25.15 -10.36
N PHE A 876 -5.95 -26.47 -10.52
CA PHE A 876 -7.13 -27.17 -11.04
C PHE A 876 -8.31 -27.28 -10.07
N LYS A 877 -8.09 -27.16 -8.75
CA LYS A 877 -9.22 -27.01 -7.81
C LYS A 877 -9.97 -25.67 -7.99
N GLN A 878 -9.46 -24.76 -8.83
CA GLN A 878 -10.04 -23.44 -9.10
C GLN A 878 -10.90 -23.43 -10.38
N THR A 879 -10.65 -24.32 -11.35
CA THR A 879 -11.36 -24.35 -12.65
C THR A 879 -12.78 -24.93 -12.61
N VAL A 880 -13.14 -25.70 -11.58
CA VAL A 880 -14.48 -26.33 -11.46
C VAL A 880 -15.48 -25.45 -10.67
N GLY A 881 -15.20 -24.15 -10.49
CA GLY A 881 -16.10 -23.27 -9.74
C GLY A 881 -15.94 -21.75 -9.88
N ASN A 882 -14.87 -21.24 -10.49
CA ASN A 882 -14.60 -19.79 -10.55
C ASN A 882 -14.71 -19.19 -11.95
N THR A 883 -15.19 -17.94 -12.00
CA THR A 883 -15.14 -17.06 -13.17
C THR A 883 -13.71 -16.57 -13.43
N GLU A 884 -13.39 -16.29 -14.69
CA GLU A 884 -12.02 -16.09 -15.19
C GLU A 884 -11.25 -14.94 -14.50
N GLY A 885 -9.94 -15.14 -14.26
CA GLY A 885 -8.97 -14.04 -14.11
C GLY A 885 -8.16 -13.92 -12.81
N GLN A 886 -8.43 -14.70 -11.76
CA GLN A 886 -7.76 -14.54 -10.46
C GLN A 886 -6.77 -15.68 -10.15
N LEU A 887 -5.46 -15.38 -10.18
CA LEU A 887 -4.40 -16.30 -9.72
C LEU A 887 -4.48 -16.47 -8.18
N SER A 888 -5.08 -17.56 -7.71
CA SER A 888 -5.10 -17.90 -6.28
C SER A 888 -3.71 -18.32 -5.78
N PRO A 889 -3.40 -18.18 -4.48
CA PRO A 889 -2.06 -18.47 -3.98
C PRO A 889 -1.71 -19.96 -4.08
N VAL A 890 -0.48 -20.24 -4.51
CA VAL A 890 0.04 -21.59 -4.69
C VAL A 890 0.20 -22.27 -3.34
N VAL A 891 -0.41 -23.46 -3.20
CA VAL A 891 -0.27 -24.29 -2.00
C VAL A 891 0.74 -25.38 -2.28
N ALA A 892 1.86 -25.33 -1.56
CA ALA A 892 2.80 -26.45 -1.48
C ALA A 892 2.42 -27.34 -0.28
N SER A 893 2.80 -28.60 -0.32
CA SER A 893 2.70 -29.49 0.83
C SER A 893 4.03 -30.15 1.13
N ILE A 894 4.21 -30.60 2.37
CA ILE A 894 5.35 -31.43 2.78
C ILE A 894 4.90 -32.64 3.58
N THR A 895 5.66 -33.72 3.45
CA THR A 895 5.53 -34.92 4.27
C THR A 895 6.79 -35.06 5.13
N TYR A 896 6.65 -35.15 6.45
CA TYR A 896 7.80 -35.22 7.37
C TYR A 896 7.57 -36.13 8.58
N ASP A 897 8.67 -36.63 9.11
CA ASP A 897 8.71 -37.40 10.35
C ASP A 897 8.79 -36.47 11.56
N VAL A 898 7.97 -36.73 12.58
CA VAL A 898 8.05 -36.09 13.89
C VAL A 898 9.09 -36.84 14.73
N HIS A 899 10.28 -36.27 14.84
CA HIS A 899 11.34 -36.85 15.66
C HIS A 899 11.14 -36.51 17.14
N GLU A 900 10.18 -37.18 17.76
CA GLU A 900 9.98 -37.22 19.21
C GLU A 900 10.25 -38.64 19.72
N ALA A 901 11.18 -38.80 20.66
CA ALA A 901 11.60 -40.10 21.18
C ALA A 901 12.27 -39.97 22.57
N PRO A 902 12.38 -41.05 23.36
CA PRO A 902 13.21 -41.04 24.57
C PRO A 902 14.66 -40.62 24.29
N SER A 903 15.23 -39.77 25.13
CA SER A 903 16.59 -39.25 24.97
C SER A 903 17.63 -40.34 25.22
N ARG A 904 18.59 -40.45 24.29
CA ARG A 904 19.72 -41.40 24.39
C ARG A 904 20.76 -41.00 25.45
N SER A 905 20.65 -39.80 26.02
CA SER A 905 21.58 -39.27 27.03
C SER A 905 21.46 -39.95 28.39
N GLY A 906 20.41 -40.76 28.62
CA GLY A 906 20.21 -41.56 29.85
C GLY A 906 19.52 -40.81 30.99
N ASN A 907 18.90 -39.65 30.72
CA ASN A 907 18.30 -38.77 31.73
C ASN A 907 16.76 -38.83 31.80
N ASN A 908 16.14 -39.87 31.23
CA ASN A 908 14.67 -40.08 31.15
C ASN A 908 13.85 -38.92 30.56
N ARG A 909 14.47 -38.04 29.76
CA ARG A 909 13.80 -36.93 29.07
C ARG A 909 13.40 -37.32 27.65
N THR A 910 12.50 -36.57 27.05
CA THR A 910 12.18 -36.67 25.62
C THR A 910 13.16 -35.84 24.79
N PHE A 911 13.69 -36.44 23.71
CA PHE A 911 14.39 -35.76 22.63
C PHE A 911 13.37 -35.20 21.63
N TYR A 912 13.55 -33.93 21.25
CA TYR A 912 12.72 -33.21 20.29
C TYR A 912 13.57 -32.76 19.11
N GLY A 913 13.30 -33.28 17.92
CA GLY A 913 13.96 -32.87 16.68
C GLY A 913 13.50 -31.49 16.24
N VAL A 914 14.34 -30.48 16.50
CA VAL A 914 14.09 -29.03 16.36
C VAL A 914 13.06 -28.66 15.26
N ALA A 915 13.37 -28.92 13.99
CA ALA A 915 12.50 -28.54 12.87
C ALA A 915 11.21 -29.38 12.79
N SER A 916 11.30 -30.70 12.93
CA SER A 916 10.15 -31.59 12.88
C SER A 916 9.11 -31.32 13.99
N THR A 917 9.56 -31.02 15.21
CA THR A 917 8.67 -30.72 16.33
C THR A 917 8.18 -29.27 16.28
N TYR A 918 8.97 -28.34 15.73
CA TYR A 918 8.53 -26.98 15.42
C TYR A 918 7.37 -26.98 14.41
N LEU A 919 7.49 -27.76 13.32
CA LEU A 919 6.45 -27.92 12.31
C LEU A 919 5.21 -28.63 12.88
N ALA A 920 5.40 -29.73 13.62
CA ALA A 920 4.28 -30.44 14.27
C ALA A 920 3.49 -29.54 15.22
N SER A 921 4.11 -28.51 15.82
CA SER A 921 3.44 -27.54 16.70
C SER A 921 2.74 -26.38 15.97
N ARG A 922 2.72 -26.33 14.63
CA ARG A 922 2.03 -25.26 13.86
C ARG A 922 0.61 -25.69 13.50
N GLY A 923 -0.39 -24.96 13.96
CA GLY A 923 -1.78 -25.10 13.51
C GLY A 923 -2.06 -24.31 12.22
N SER A 924 -3.26 -24.49 11.66
CA SER A 924 -3.74 -23.63 10.56
C SER A 924 -3.70 -22.14 10.95
N GLY A 925 -3.41 -21.26 9.98
CA GLY A 925 -3.20 -19.82 10.20
C GLY A 925 -1.88 -19.45 10.90
N SER A 926 -1.10 -20.43 11.36
CA SER A 926 0.27 -20.18 11.85
C SER A 926 1.20 -19.85 10.68
N LYS A 927 2.22 -19.03 10.94
CA LYS A 927 3.30 -18.78 9.99
C LYS A 927 4.52 -19.67 10.26
N ILE A 928 5.18 -20.09 9.19
CA ILE A 928 6.54 -20.65 9.22
C ILE A 928 7.49 -19.76 8.42
N ARG A 929 8.73 -19.65 8.90
CA ARG A 929 9.80 -18.96 8.18
C ARG A 929 10.42 -19.92 7.17
N CYS A 930 10.33 -19.64 5.88
CA CYS A 930 10.84 -20.53 4.85
C CYS A 930 11.12 -19.83 3.50
N PHE A 931 11.76 -20.58 2.59
CA PHE A 931 11.90 -20.25 1.18
C PHE A 931 11.84 -21.52 0.33
N VAL A 932 11.47 -21.41 -0.95
CA VAL A 932 11.60 -22.52 -1.92
C VAL A 932 13.05 -22.58 -2.42
N ARG A 933 13.58 -23.81 -2.50
CA ARG A 933 14.87 -24.12 -3.12
C ARG A 933 14.60 -25.10 -4.24
N ARG A 934 15.02 -24.75 -5.47
CA ARG A 934 14.97 -25.67 -6.60
C ARG A 934 15.85 -26.89 -6.35
N SER A 935 15.39 -28.07 -6.78
CA SER A 935 16.24 -29.26 -6.79
C SER A 935 17.26 -29.23 -7.92
N ASN A 936 18.21 -30.17 -7.91
CA ASN A 936 19.17 -30.31 -9.01
C ASN A 936 18.42 -30.58 -10.33
N THR A 937 18.92 -30.05 -11.45
CA THR A 937 18.27 -29.98 -12.78
C THR A 937 17.78 -31.30 -13.41
N GLY A 938 17.90 -32.44 -12.73
CA GLY A 938 17.36 -33.73 -13.13
C GLY A 938 16.20 -34.26 -12.30
N PHE A 939 15.89 -33.69 -11.11
CA PHE A 939 14.92 -34.25 -10.16
C PHE A 939 13.50 -33.69 -10.32
N HIS A 940 13.10 -33.44 -11.56
CA HIS A 940 11.75 -33.05 -11.98
C HIS A 940 11.19 -34.10 -12.95
N LEU A 941 9.88 -34.07 -13.21
CA LEU A 941 9.26 -34.92 -14.22
C LEU A 941 9.91 -34.70 -15.62
N PRO A 942 9.96 -35.72 -16.50
CA PRO A 942 10.42 -35.53 -17.87
C PRO A 942 9.53 -34.51 -18.61
N SER A 943 10.15 -33.61 -19.37
CA SER A 943 9.44 -32.65 -20.23
C SER A 943 8.68 -33.31 -21.38
N ASP A 944 9.06 -34.52 -21.76
CA ASP A 944 8.35 -35.36 -22.72
C ASP A 944 7.43 -36.35 -21.98
N PRO A 945 6.09 -36.22 -22.08
CA PRO A 945 5.14 -37.11 -21.41
C PRO A 945 5.13 -38.55 -21.96
N SER A 946 5.83 -38.82 -23.06
CA SER A 946 6.06 -40.16 -23.60
C SER A 946 7.26 -40.88 -22.95
N THR A 947 8.05 -40.21 -22.09
CA THR A 947 9.15 -40.82 -21.34
C THR A 947 8.62 -41.59 -20.11
N PRO A 948 8.87 -42.92 -19.99
CA PRO A 948 8.47 -43.67 -18.80
C PRO A 948 9.22 -43.22 -17.53
N ILE A 949 8.62 -43.42 -16.35
CA ILE A 949 9.26 -43.12 -15.06
C ILE A 949 9.22 -44.30 -14.10
N ILE A 950 10.31 -44.49 -13.34
CA ILE A 950 10.45 -45.52 -12.32
C ILE A 950 10.84 -44.83 -11.02
N MET A 951 9.90 -44.76 -10.08
CA MET A 951 10.05 -44.08 -8.80
C MET A 951 10.29 -45.10 -7.69
N ILE A 952 11.30 -44.85 -6.86
CA ILE A 952 11.80 -45.78 -5.84
C ILE A 952 11.84 -45.04 -4.50
N ALA A 953 10.98 -45.44 -3.57
CA ALA A 953 10.62 -44.65 -2.40
C ALA A 953 10.57 -45.51 -1.12
N ALA A 954 10.88 -44.91 0.03
CA ALA A 954 10.58 -45.52 1.33
C ALA A 954 10.26 -44.47 2.40
N GLY A 955 9.20 -44.73 3.19
CA GLY A 955 8.73 -43.80 4.22
C GLY A 955 8.41 -42.41 3.66
N THR A 956 8.95 -41.36 4.30
CA THR A 956 8.81 -39.97 3.84
C THR A 956 9.49 -39.68 2.50
N GLY A 957 10.35 -40.57 1.99
CA GLY A 957 10.88 -40.49 0.62
C GLY A 957 9.80 -40.64 -0.47
N LEU A 958 8.56 -40.97 -0.10
CA LEU A 958 7.40 -40.85 -0.97
C LEU A 958 7.06 -39.40 -1.34
N ALA A 959 7.48 -38.40 -0.55
CA ALA A 959 7.08 -37.00 -0.70
C ALA A 959 7.12 -36.48 -2.15
N PRO A 960 8.28 -36.38 -2.84
CA PRO A 960 8.32 -35.83 -4.20
C PRO A 960 7.50 -36.67 -5.20
N PHE A 961 7.40 -37.98 -4.98
CA PHE A 961 6.62 -38.87 -5.83
C PHE A 961 5.12 -38.74 -5.64
N ARG A 962 4.63 -38.32 -4.46
CA ARG A 962 3.24 -37.85 -4.33
C ARG A 962 3.01 -36.65 -5.24
N GLY A 963 3.94 -35.70 -5.28
CA GLY A 963 3.88 -34.57 -6.22
C GLY A 963 3.88 -35.00 -7.69
N PHE A 964 4.78 -35.91 -8.08
CA PHE A 964 4.86 -36.44 -9.46
C PHE A 964 3.58 -37.19 -9.88
N VAL A 965 3.03 -38.05 -9.01
CA VAL A 965 1.81 -38.80 -9.32
C VAL A 965 0.59 -37.88 -9.32
N GLN A 966 0.53 -36.89 -8.42
CA GLN A 966 -0.53 -35.88 -8.39
C GLN A 966 -0.54 -35.03 -9.67
N GLU A 967 0.63 -34.57 -10.14
CA GLU A 967 0.76 -33.87 -11.43
C GLU A 967 0.17 -34.71 -12.57
N ARG A 968 0.58 -35.98 -12.66
CA ARG A 968 0.13 -36.92 -13.69
C ARG A 968 -1.36 -37.23 -13.60
N ALA A 969 -1.91 -37.35 -12.39
CA ALA A 969 -3.34 -37.54 -12.18
C ALA A 969 -4.14 -36.34 -12.70
N CYS A 970 -3.76 -35.12 -12.30
CA CYS A 970 -4.39 -33.89 -12.79
C CYS A 970 -4.30 -33.75 -14.32
N VAL A 971 -3.17 -34.13 -14.93
CA VAL A 971 -3.01 -34.15 -16.40
C VAL A 971 -3.92 -35.18 -17.08
N ILE A 972 -4.17 -36.35 -16.49
CA ILE A 972 -5.09 -37.36 -17.04
C ILE A 972 -6.55 -36.89 -16.92
N GLU A 973 -6.94 -36.36 -15.76
CA GLU A 973 -8.31 -35.89 -15.48
C GLU A 973 -8.78 -34.82 -16.48
N HIS A 974 -7.87 -33.93 -16.94
CA HIS A 974 -8.22 -32.81 -17.83
C HIS A 974 -8.13 -33.12 -19.33
N ASN A 975 -7.38 -34.14 -19.76
CA ASN A 975 -7.09 -34.38 -21.18
C ASN A 975 -8.04 -35.37 -21.90
N HIS A 976 -9.21 -35.68 -21.31
CA HIS A 976 -10.31 -36.46 -21.92
C HIS A 976 -9.89 -37.56 -22.92
N ALA A 977 -8.98 -38.43 -22.49
CA ALA A 977 -8.49 -39.63 -23.18
C ALA A 977 -7.65 -39.50 -24.48
N GLU A 978 -7.34 -38.30 -25.00
CA GLU A 978 -6.61 -38.20 -26.29
C GLU A 978 -5.08 -38.45 -26.19
N LYS A 979 -4.46 -38.33 -25.01
CA LYS A 979 -3.04 -38.67 -24.80
C LYS A 979 -2.83 -39.58 -23.59
N LYS A 980 -2.46 -40.84 -23.87
CA LYS A 980 -2.04 -41.80 -22.85
C LYS A 980 -0.62 -41.44 -22.37
N LEU A 981 -0.47 -41.04 -21.11
CA LEU A 981 0.85 -40.83 -20.51
C LEU A 981 1.67 -42.12 -20.50
N ALA A 982 3.00 -42.00 -20.64
CA ALA A 982 3.89 -43.14 -20.54
C ALA A 982 3.82 -43.81 -19.15
N PRO A 983 4.12 -45.12 -19.05
CA PRO A 983 4.02 -45.86 -17.79
C PRO A 983 4.86 -45.25 -16.67
N ALA A 984 4.29 -45.25 -15.45
CA ALA A 984 4.95 -44.81 -14.24
C ALA A 984 4.88 -45.93 -13.19
N LEU A 985 6.03 -46.47 -12.79
CA LEU A 985 6.12 -47.44 -11.68
C LEU A 985 6.45 -46.71 -10.38
N LEU A 986 5.78 -47.06 -9.28
CA LEU A 986 6.13 -46.57 -7.93
C LEU A 986 6.39 -47.73 -6.97
N TYR A 987 7.67 -48.06 -6.79
CA TYR A 987 8.12 -48.97 -5.76
C TYR A 987 8.19 -48.24 -4.41
N PHE A 988 7.25 -48.54 -3.50
CA PHE A 988 7.13 -47.83 -2.22
C PHE A 988 7.23 -48.78 -1.03
N GLY A 989 8.21 -48.54 -0.14
CA GLY A 989 8.40 -49.30 1.09
C GLY A 989 7.90 -48.59 2.34
N CYS A 990 7.03 -49.25 3.10
CA CYS A 990 6.70 -48.89 4.48
C CYS A 990 6.85 -50.08 5.44
N ARG A 991 6.37 -49.97 6.68
CA ARG A 991 6.50 -51.02 7.71
C ARG A 991 5.26 -51.90 7.74
N ASP A 992 4.09 -51.32 7.62
CA ASP A 992 2.80 -51.97 7.86
C ASP A 992 1.71 -51.39 6.95
N ALA A 993 0.98 -52.28 6.27
CA ALA A 993 0.03 -51.92 5.22
C ALA A 993 -1.15 -51.05 5.69
N ASP A 994 -1.51 -51.14 6.97
CA ASP A 994 -2.68 -50.44 7.52
C ASP A 994 -2.27 -49.27 8.43
N LYS A 995 -1.02 -49.22 8.90
CA LYS A 995 -0.55 -48.25 9.91
C LYS A 995 0.40 -47.17 9.39
N ASP A 996 1.26 -47.44 8.41
CA ASP A 996 2.19 -46.43 7.86
C ASP A 996 2.30 -46.43 6.32
N PHE A 997 1.31 -47.01 5.62
CA PHE A 997 1.09 -46.79 4.19
C PHE A 997 0.55 -45.36 3.96
N LEU A 998 1.47 -44.42 3.85
CA LEU A 998 1.21 -43.01 3.55
C LEU A 998 0.36 -42.83 2.29
N TYR A 999 -0.67 -41.98 2.37
CA TYR A 999 -1.53 -41.59 1.24
C TYR A 999 -2.21 -42.75 0.50
N ARG A 1000 -2.38 -43.91 1.14
CA ARG A 1000 -2.91 -45.14 0.52
C ARG A 1000 -4.16 -44.93 -0.34
N LYS A 1001 -5.17 -44.19 0.15
CA LYS A 1001 -6.41 -43.90 -0.59
C LYS A 1001 -6.16 -43.12 -1.89
N GLU A 1002 -5.45 -41.99 -1.78
CA GLU A 1002 -5.10 -41.14 -2.93
C GLU A 1002 -4.28 -41.91 -3.98
N LEU A 1003 -3.32 -42.72 -3.52
CA LEU A 1003 -2.49 -43.55 -4.41
C LEU A 1003 -3.31 -44.65 -5.09
N GLU A 1004 -4.17 -45.37 -4.37
CA GLU A 1004 -5.07 -46.40 -4.93
C GLU A 1004 -6.11 -45.80 -5.90
N GLU A 1005 -6.51 -44.54 -5.72
CA GLU A 1005 -7.36 -43.79 -6.64
C GLU A 1005 -6.59 -43.40 -7.92
N TRP A 1006 -5.37 -42.86 -7.78
CA TRP A 1006 -4.50 -42.51 -8.91
C TRP A 1006 -3.97 -43.72 -9.69
N GLU A 1007 -3.90 -44.90 -9.07
CA GLU A 1007 -3.63 -46.16 -9.77
C GLU A 1007 -4.80 -46.59 -10.65
N LYS A 1008 -6.04 -46.50 -10.16
CA LYS A 1008 -7.26 -46.79 -10.96
C LYS A 1008 -7.42 -45.82 -12.13
N LEU A 1009 -6.99 -44.57 -11.96
CA LEU A 1009 -6.92 -43.54 -13.01
C LEU A 1009 -5.81 -43.84 -14.05
N GLY A 1010 -4.85 -44.71 -13.74
CA GLY A 1010 -3.70 -45.02 -14.60
C GLY A 1010 -2.55 -44.01 -14.52
N ALA A 1011 -2.55 -43.10 -13.54
CA ALA A 1011 -1.47 -42.12 -13.34
C ALA A 1011 -0.17 -42.80 -12.89
N VAL A 1012 -0.28 -43.89 -12.14
CA VAL A 1012 0.82 -44.70 -11.59
C VAL A 1012 0.43 -46.17 -11.54
N SER A 1013 1.43 -47.06 -11.52
CA SER A 1013 1.25 -48.47 -11.14
C SER A 1013 2.04 -48.72 -9.85
N LEU A 1014 1.32 -49.02 -8.77
CA LEU A 1014 1.86 -49.13 -7.43
C LEU A 1014 2.55 -50.48 -7.25
N ARG A 1015 3.69 -50.44 -6.55
CA ARG A 1015 4.49 -51.61 -6.20
C ARG A 1015 4.86 -51.54 -4.71
N PRO A 1016 3.85 -51.57 -3.79
CA PRO A 1016 4.10 -51.48 -2.37
C PRO A 1016 4.84 -52.71 -1.83
N VAL A 1017 5.64 -52.50 -0.78
CA VAL A 1017 6.36 -53.55 -0.03
C VAL A 1017 6.32 -53.23 1.47
N PHE A 1018 6.23 -54.27 2.30
CA PHE A 1018 5.95 -54.11 3.73
C PHE A 1018 6.99 -54.85 4.59
N SER A 1019 7.80 -54.08 5.31
CA SER A 1019 8.94 -54.63 6.06
C SER A 1019 8.59 -55.33 7.38
N ARG A 1020 7.34 -55.24 7.87
CA ARG A 1020 6.83 -55.97 9.06
C ARG A 1020 5.55 -56.76 8.78
N HIS A 1021 4.44 -56.08 8.47
CA HIS A 1021 3.15 -56.74 8.20
C HIS A 1021 2.56 -56.26 6.88
N GLY A 1022 2.07 -57.20 6.07
CA GLY A 1022 1.40 -56.91 4.82
C GLY A 1022 0.68 -58.15 4.28
N PRO A 1023 0.04 -58.04 3.11
CA PRO A 1023 -0.67 -59.15 2.48
C PRO A 1023 0.24 -60.38 2.28
N GLN A 1024 -0.34 -61.58 2.38
CA GLN A 1024 0.40 -62.82 2.22
C GLN A 1024 1.08 -62.88 0.84
N GLY A 1025 2.39 -63.13 0.82
CA GLY A 1025 3.19 -63.17 -0.42
C GLY A 1025 3.78 -61.82 -0.87
N CYS A 1026 3.57 -60.71 -0.14
CA CYS A 1026 4.25 -59.45 -0.46
C CYS A 1026 5.76 -59.51 -0.17
N HIS A 1027 6.55 -58.79 -0.98
CA HIS A 1027 7.98 -58.59 -0.73
C HIS A 1027 8.19 -57.63 0.46
N LYS A 1028 9.35 -57.74 1.13
CA LYS A 1028 9.65 -56.92 2.31
C LYS A 1028 10.35 -55.63 1.96
N TYR A 1029 11.16 -55.64 0.89
CA TYR A 1029 11.96 -54.50 0.46
C TYR A 1029 11.86 -54.23 -1.04
N VAL A 1030 12.08 -52.96 -1.41
CA VAL A 1030 11.88 -52.46 -2.78
C VAL A 1030 12.79 -53.18 -3.77
N TYR A 1031 14.06 -53.41 -3.41
CA TYR A 1031 15.03 -54.08 -4.27
C TYR A 1031 14.67 -55.55 -4.56
N GLU A 1032 13.96 -56.24 -3.65
CA GLU A 1032 13.49 -57.62 -3.85
C GLU A 1032 12.43 -57.63 -4.96
N ARG A 1033 11.40 -56.79 -4.79
CA ARG A 1033 10.30 -56.67 -5.75
C ARG A 1033 10.78 -56.17 -7.11
N MET A 1034 11.68 -55.19 -7.14
CA MET A 1034 12.32 -54.72 -8.37
C MET A 1034 13.15 -55.80 -9.07
N TRP A 1035 13.76 -56.73 -8.33
CA TRP A 1035 14.51 -57.83 -8.92
C TRP A 1035 13.57 -58.88 -9.55
N ASP A 1036 12.47 -59.20 -8.88
CA ASP A 1036 11.53 -60.21 -9.36
C ASP A 1036 10.69 -59.67 -10.54
N GLU A 1037 10.32 -58.39 -10.52
CA GLU A 1037 9.62 -57.69 -11.62
C GLU A 1037 10.55 -57.05 -12.66
N ARG A 1038 11.86 -57.30 -12.60
CA ARG A 1038 12.90 -56.53 -13.32
C ARG A 1038 12.71 -56.39 -14.83
N GLU A 1039 12.07 -57.35 -15.49
CA GLU A 1039 11.86 -57.31 -16.93
C GLU A 1039 10.95 -56.15 -17.37
N GLU A 1040 9.98 -55.75 -16.54
CA GLU A 1040 9.16 -54.55 -16.80
C GLU A 1040 9.98 -53.27 -16.63
N ALA A 1041 10.65 -53.12 -15.48
CA ALA A 1041 11.49 -51.95 -15.19
C ALA A 1041 12.61 -51.76 -16.24
N ARG A 1042 13.22 -52.87 -16.68
CA ARG A 1042 14.23 -52.92 -17.74
C ARG A 1042 13.68 -52.48 -19.09
N ARG A 1043 12.49 -52.95 -19.48
CA ARG A 1043 11.82 -52.54 -20.72
C ARG A 1043 11.57 -51.03 -20.73
N LEU A 1044 10.96 -50.49 -19.68
CA LEU A 1044 10.70 -49.05 -19.55
C LEU A 1044 11.98 -48.20 -19.57
N PHE A 1045 13.08 -48.71 -18.99
CA PHE A 1045 14.38 -48.05 -19.07
C PHE A 1045 14.98 -48.10 -20.50
N LEU A 1046 14.80 -49.20 -21.25
CA LEU A 1046 15.25 -49.26 -22.64
C LEU A 1046 14.43 -48.34 -23.56
N GLU A 1047 13.16 -48.13 -23.26
CA GLU A 1047 12.24 -47.17 -23.92
C GLU A 1047 12.56 -45.68 -23.59
N GLY A 1048 13.73 -45.39 -23.01
CA GLY A 1048 14.17 -44.02 -22.69
C GLY A 1048 13.82 -43.55 -21.27
N GLY A 1049 13.14 -44.37 -20.48
CA GLY A 1049 12.61 -43.97 -19.16
C GLY A 1049 13.66 -43.54 -18.12
N LYS A 1050 13.23 -42.74 -17.14
CA LYS A 1050 14.06 -42.23 -16.05
C LYS A 1050 13.79 -42.94 -14.73
N ILE A 1051 14.86 -43.18 -13.96
CA ILE A 1051 14.80 -43.74 -12.60
C ILE A 1051 14.99 -42.60 -11.60
N TYR A 1052 14.08 -42.51 -10.63
CA TYR A 1052 14.14 -41.56 -9.53
C TYR A 1052 14.15 -42.31 -8.19
N VAL A 1053 15.04 -41.92 -7.28
CA VAL A 1053 15.16 -42.53 -5.94
C VAL A 1053 15.02 -41.46 -4.86
N CYS A 1054 14.14 -41.65 -3.89
CA CYS A 1054 14.02 -40.75 -2.74
C CYS A 1054 13.80 -41.48 -1.41
N GLY A 1055 14.58 -41.11 -0.39
CA GLY A 1055 14.56 -41.73 0.94
C GLY A 1055 15.97 -41.85 1.55
N SER A 1056 16.17 -42.86 2.40
CA SER A 1056 17.43 -43.03 3.14
C SER A 1056 18.62 -43.30 2.21
N ALA A 1057 19.65 -42.46 2.27
CA ALA A 1057 20.87 -42.63 1.49
C ALA A 1057 21.61 -43.92 1.89
N LEU A 1058 21.77 -44.15 3.20
CA LEU A 1058 22.46 -45.34 3.74
C LEU A 1058 21.79 -46.69 3.40
N LYS A 1059 20.50 -46.71 3.03
CA LYS A 1059 19.72 -47.95 2.84
C LYS A 1059 19.04 -48.04 1.48
N LEU A 1060 18.14 -47.12 1.17
CA LEU A 1060 17.33 -47.19 -0.04
C LEU A 1060 18.17 -46.87 -1.27
N ALA A 1061 18.93 -45.77 -1.25
CA ALA A 1061 19.74 -45.34 -2.38
C ALA A 1061 20.75 -46.41 -2.79
N LYS A 1062 21.47 -46.97 -1.80
CA LYS A 1062 22.42 -48.06 -2.02
C LYS A 1062 21.75 -49.29 -2.63
N SER A 1063 20.68 -49.81 -2.02
CA SER A 1063 20.01 -51.03 -2.52
C SER A 1063 19.33 -50.82 -3.89
N ALA A 1064 18.84 -49.62 -4.19
CA ALA A 1064 18.33 -49.25 -5.50
C ALA A 1064 19.42 -49.18 -6.58
N ALA A 1065 20.61 -48.68 -6.23
CA ALA A 1065 21.77 -48.68 -7.12
C ALA A 1065 22.27 -50.12 -7.37
N ASP A 1066 22.42 -50.91 -6.31
CA ASP A 1066 22.88 -52.31 -6.36
C ASP A 1066 21.95 -53.17 -7.25
N VAL A 1067 20.61 -53.06 -7.09
CA VAL A 1067 19.68 -53.81 -7.95
C VAL A 1067 19.69 -53.30 -9.39
N SER A 1068 19.83 -51.99 -9.63
CA SER A 1068 19.89 -51.44 -10.99
C SER A 1068 21.13 -51.89 -11.75
N MET A 1069 22.31 -51.91 -11.10
CA MET A 1069 23.53 -52.48 -11.67
C MET A 1069 23.38 -53.98 -11.96
N ARG A 1070 22.75 -54.74 -11.05
CA ARG A 1070 22.49 -56.18 -11.23
C ARG A 1070 21.56 -56.46 -12.43
N ILE A 1071 20.53 -55.65 -12.64
CA ILE A 1071 19.62 -55.73 -13.79
C ILE A 1071 20.36 -55.38 -15.10
N TRP A 1072 21.27 -54.40 -15.07
CA TRP A 1072 22.09 -54.06 -16.23
C TRP A 1072 23.06 -55.19 -16.61
N LEU A 1073 23.75 -55.78 -15.63
CA LEU A 1073 24.69 -56.90 -15.84
C LEU A 1073 24.03 -58.12 -16.49
N GLU A 1074 22.78 -58.42 -16.15
CA GLU A 1074 22.03 -59.57 -16.70
C GLU A 1074 21.89 -59.52 -18.24
N LYS A 1075 21.96 -58.33 -18.86
CA LYS A 1075 21.88 -58.17 -20.33
C LYS A 1075 23.21 -57.81 -21.00
N HIS A 1076 24.29 -57.70 -20.24
CA HIS A 1076 25.63 -57.43 -20.76
C HIS A 1076 26.61 -58.56 -20.35
N PRO A 1077 26.41 -59.80 -20.83
CA PRO A 1077 27.27 -60.92 -20.49
C PRO A 1077 28.73 -60.63 -20.87
N GLY A 1078 29.65 -60.88 -19.93
CA GLY A 1078 31.07 -60.54 -20.07
C GLY A 1078 31.46 -59.15 -19.56
N LYS A 1079 30.52 -58.32 -19.09
CA LYS A 1079 30.81 -57.08 -18.36
C LYS A 1079 31.01 -57.31 -16.86
N THR A 1080 31.80 -56.46 -16.23
CA THR A 1080 32.17 -56.55 -14.81
C THR A 1080 31.32 -55.62 -13.94
N GLU A 1081 31.33 -55.82 -12.61
CA GLU A 1081 30.73 -54.84 -11.68
C GLU A 1081 31.29 -53.43 -11.86
N LYS A 1082 32.55 -53.29 -12.30
CA LYS A 1082 33.13 -51.98 -12.58
C LYS A 1082 32.46 -51.34 -13.78
N ASP A 1083 32.28 -52.07 -14.88
CA ASP A 1083 31.54 -51.56 -16.05
C ASP A 1083 30.10 -51.12 -15.68
N ALA A 1084 29.46 -51.82 -14.74
CA ALA A 1084 28.12 -51.48 -14.25
C ALA A 1084 28.11 -50.22 -13.37
N ARG A 1085 29.16 -49.98 -12.57
CA ARG A 1085 29.34 -48.71 -11.83
C ARG A 1085 29.63 -47.56 -12.77
N ASP A 1086 30.56 -47.76 -13.70
CA ASP A 1086 30.93 -46.76 -14.72
C ASP A 1086 29.70 -46.41 -15.61
N TRP A 1087 28.85 -47.39 -15.95
CA TRP A 1087 27.55 -47.15 -16.60
C TRP A 1087 26.60 -46.33 -15.73
N LEU A 1088 26.39 -46.74 -14.46
CA LEU A 1088 25.46 -46.07 -13.56
C LEU A 1088 25.88 -44.61 -13.34
N ASP A 1089 27.17 -44.38 -13.08
CA ASP A 1089 27.75 -43.05 -12.88
C ASP A 1089 27.67 -42.20 -14.15
N GLY A 1090 27.83 -42.80 -15.34
CA GLY A 1090 27.62 -42.15 -16.64
C GLY A 1090 26.17 -41.77 -16.96
N ILE A 1091 25.17 -42.29 -16.24
CA ILE A 1091 23.75 -41.91 -16.37
C ILE A 1091 23.19 -41.15 -15.16
N ARG A 1092 23.99 -40.94 -14.11
CA ARG A 1092 23.60 -40.17 -12.93
C ARG A 1092 23.19 -38.76 -13.31
N GLU A 1093 22.25 -38.20 -12.56
CA GLU A 1093 21.71 -36.84 -12.71
C GLU A 1093 20.95 -36.58 -14.03
N VAL A 1094 21.08 -37.44 -15.04
CA VAL A 1094 20.39 -37.34 -16.34
C VAL A 1094 19.25 -38.33 -16.48
N ARG A 1095 19.50 -39.63 -16.20
CA ARG A 1095 18.52 -40.72 -16.30
C ARG A 1095 18.38 -41.57 -15.03
N TYR A 1096 19.34 -41.49 -14.11
CA TYR A 1096 19.24 -42.03 -12.76
C TYR A 1096 19.45 -40.88 -11.77
N VAL A 1097 18.40 -40.44 -11.07
CA VAL A 1097 18.45 -39.23 -10.23
C VAL A 1097 17.99 -39.56 -8.81
N SER A 1098 18.72 -39.07 -7.81
CA SER A 1098 18.50 -39.42 -6.40
C SER A 1098 18.38 -38.19 -5.51
N ASP A 1099 17.30 -38.11 -4.74
CA ASP A 1099 17.03 -37.11 -3.71
C ASP A 1099 17.04 -37.80 -2.33
N VAL A 1100 18.21 -37.86 -1.69
CA VAL A 1100 18.46 -38.81 -0.59
C VAL A 1100 19.00 -38.13 0.68
N PHE A 1101 18.52 -38.60 1.82
CA PHE A 1101 18.70 -37.97 3.14
C PHE A 1101 19.02 -39.04 4.20
N ASP A 1102 19.52 -38.66 5.38
CA ASP A 1102 19.81 -39.55 6.52
C ASP A 1102 19.35 -38.99 7.87
#